data_AF-A0A812U496-F1
#
_entry.id   AF-A0A812U496-F1
#
_cell.length_a   1.000
_cell.length_b   1.000
_cell.length_c   1.000
_cell.angle_alpha   90.00
_cell.angle_beta   90.00
_cell.angle_gamma   90.00
#
_symmetry.space_group_name_H-M   'P 1'
#
loop_
_entity.id
_entity.type
_entity.pdbx_description
1 polymer ?
#
loop_
_entity_poly.entity_id
_entity_poly.type
_entity_poly.pdbx_seq_one_letter_code
_entity_poly.pdbx_strand_id
1 'polypeptide(L)'
;MSVADAGYPKDLLSDTRKYQRPGGRLKGPSTTGPGHLDDSVDVLGETKVVDRKAFPASDRDDPPAPPPPKKKIQPDDEGTLFGPDGMPLKEGATMIEDEEGHLKPKVEDHQKVEMHDQGWFHAESNRYEQEELAKMHIVSICDAVRQRQGVGLCRDGRWTNSPHEFPDLGLTGTVLSNALVPFPPNDQQYYICGKYDSEESLLRPTAVPNFAHDGHGSSTWLRLVDFAQHADAVHLFDEFSSKSHCGRVYQGALDNGYFVEALQAISLRPKLVKQLFYAWQARRSVYIARLYKHGTWMRVEVDDYVPVGRPGRNDTDVNVPICCRSEHFPNVIWPSLIEKAYAKIHTLRLSPSAVSEEDMGGWEALNGGGKVEDALADLTGGVAGRFYTQDVSPDRLFIYIHDLQRDTLFVCRPNPTTCELQGVRLNPYYPYAVNRAVQWEGGLYLQLFCGGPGVYDGGLQDITVPYTLSRNEKYPERREDGFFWLNAEDFHEYFGTIFECRLVNSGDVSLPEMPPPRFETIRPPPSELSLMASGMMAPSMGDMGLAGAPHLAAITDGGHEDMNAMEIRRRGVQHVGTDGQPLAWYEWVFANPGEIVRNNEPEFVVTVPQHAVPCEIVCSIEQFDPRMLMKSPGRPQAVPILCKVYEKVNIENTYSDHLVSRSNWIPVRDAMVAFTVTRGGEYLIVAELPTGTSHVERMIFRCYASQPYVMVAAHKMSRKHRLVESRALPGASRLSLVGLMQPDGLDKDQPVQIDCQYDAMRKPEFDLETGWSALVKEVNQDCAVM
;
A
#
# COMPACT_ATOMS: atom_id res chain seq x y z
N MET A 1 67.51 -0.82 -26.24
CA MET A 1 68.52 0.11 -25.70
C MET A 1 68.51 -0.05 -24.18
N SER A 2 69.63 -0.50 -23.62
CA SER A 2 69.96 -0.52 -22.17
C SER A 2 69.98 0.91 -21.62
N VAL A 3 69.96 1.26 -20.32
CA VAL A 3 70.59 0.82 -19.05
C VAL A 3 69.70 1.51 -17.95
N ALA A 4 69.51 1.11 -16.68
CA ALA A 4 70.47 0.78 -15.64
C ALA A 4 69.79 0.21 -14.37
N ASP A 5 70.44 -0.79 -13.80
CA ASP A 5 70.30 -1.34 -12.44
C ASP A 5 70.93 -0.45 -11.36
N ALA A 6 70.41 -0.53 -10.14
CA ALA A 6 71.20 -0.29 -8.91
C ALA A 6 70.58 -1.00 -7.66
N GLY A 7 71.08 -2.21 -7.37
CA GLY A 7 71.75 -2.57 -6.11
C GLY A 7 71.02 -2.58 -4.75
N TYR A 8 70.81 -3.80 -4.22
CA TYR A 8 70.52 -4.19 -2.82
C TYR A 8 71.62 -3.78 -1.79
N PRO A 9 71.37 -3.91 -0.46
CA PRO A 9 71.80 -5.12 0.23
C PRO A 9 70.81 -5.70 1.27
N LYS A 10 70.81 -7.03 1.38
CA LYS A 10 70.33 -7.83 2.52
C LYS A 10 71.50 -8.13 3.46
N ASP A 11 71.19 -8.22 4.75
CA ASP A 11 71.66 -9.22 5.74
C ASP A 11 71.98 -8.59 7.11
N LEU A 12 71.27 -9.02 8.17
CA LEU A 12 71.82 -9.86 9.24
C LEU A 12 70.81 -10.17 10.35
N LEU A 13 70.92 -11.41 10.81
CA LEU A 13 70.11 -12.14 11.78
C LEU A 13 70.33 -11.71 13.24
N SER A 14 69.38 -12.18 14.07
CA SER A 14 69.47 -12.57 15.48
C SER A 14 69.48 -11.48 16.55
N ASP A 15 68.41 -11.43 17.36
CA ASP A 15 68.56 -11.83 18.77
C ASP A 15 67.24 -12.22 19.45
N THR A 16 67.31 -13.36 20.14
CA THR A 16 66.27 -13.95 21.01
C THR A 16 66.45 -13.51 22.47
N ARG A 17 65.33 -13.50 23.23
CA ARG A 17 65.14 -13.55 24.72
C ARG A 17 64.48 -12.27 25.27
N LYS A 18 63.59 -12.26 26.27
CA LYS A 18 62.73 -13.22 27.02
C LYS A 18 62.01 -12.39 28.11
N TYR A 19 60.81 -12.81 28.55
CA TYR A 19 60.07 -12.40 29.78
C TYR A 19 59.45 -10.98 29.79
N GLN A 20 58.26 -10.71 30.34
CA GLN A 20 57.59 -11.30 31.52
C GLN A 20 56.08 -10.94 31.54
N ARG A 21 55.24 -11.85 32.06
CA ARG A 21 53.84 -11.57 32.48
C ARG A 21 53.81 -10.71 33.75
N PRO A 22 52.66 -10.10 34.07
CA PRO A 22 52.12 -10.27 35.41
C PRO A 22 50.69 -10.78 35.39
N GLY A 23 50.46 -11.85 36.16
CA GLY A 23 49.12 -12.28 36.56
C GLY A 23 48.72 -11.65 37.89
N GLY A 24 47.46 -11.27 38.00
CA GLY A 24 46.78 -10.95 39.25
C GLY A 24 45.42 -11.65 39.24
N ARG A 25 45.30 -12.69 40.06
CA ARG A 25 44.11 -13.53 40.31
C ARG A 25 43.04 -12.73 41.06
N LEU A 26 41.75 -13.05 40.89
CA LEU A 26 40.83 -13.45 41.98
C LEU A 26 39.43 -13.86 41.49
N LYS A 27 39.07 -15.11 41.85
CA LYS A 27 37.75 -15.72 42.18
C LYS A 27 36.68 -15.93 41.09
N GLY A 28 36.41 -17.22 40.84
CA GLY A 28 35.18 -17.76 40.23
C GLY A 28 34.05 -17.99 41.26
N PRO A 29 32.98 -18.73 40.89
CA PRO A 29 31.63 -18.17 40.82
C PRO A 29 30.69 -18.64 41.95
N SER A 30 29.64 -17.85 42.22
CA SER A 30 28.47 -18.27 43.01
C SER A 30 27.19 -18.07 42.19
N THR A 31 26.62 -19.19 41.74
CA THR A 31 25.21 -19.47 41.46
C THR A 31 24.19 -18.31 41.53
N THR A 32 23.62 -17.95 40.37
CA THR A 32 22.28 -17.35 40.25
C THR A 32 21.58 -17.94 39.02
N GLY A 33 20.27 -18.20 39.15
CA GLY A 33 19.44 -19.04 38.27
C GLY A 33 19.18 -18.51 36.86
N PRO A 34 18.26 -19.16 36.11
CA PRO A 34 18.07 -18.91 34.69
C PRO A 34 17.54 -17.49 34.48
N GLY A 35 18.25 -16.73 33.66
CA GLY A 35 17.82 -15.39 33.24
C GLY A 35 16.55 -15.49 32.42
N HIS A 36 15.55 -14.70 32.81
CA HIS A 36 14.38 -14.40 32.01
C HIS A 36 14.86 -13.74 30.71
N LEU A 37 14.70 -14.43 29.58
CA LEU A 37 14.95 -13.90 28.24
C LEU A 37 13.81 -12.97 27.87
N ASP A 38 14.16 -11.77 27.40
CA ASP A 38 13.21 -10.76 26.94
C ASP A 38 12.59 -11.23 25.62
N ASP A 39 11.27 -11.37 25.63
CA ASP A 39 10.42 -12.02 24.61
C ASP A 39 9.54 -10.92 23.96
N SER A 40 10.12 -9.73 23.74
CA SER A 40 9.40 -8.54 23.30
C SER A 40 8.81 -8.73 21.90
N VAL A 41 7.55 -8.36 21.74
CA VAL A 41 6.85 -8.28 20.45
C VAL A 41 6.99 -6.85 19.97
N ASP A 42 7.48 -6.65 18.74
CA ASP A 42 7.51 -5.33 18.15
C ASP A 42 6.12 -4.98 17.60
N VAL A 43 5.42 -4.13 18.35
CA VAL A 43 4.10 -3.58 17.99
C VAL A 43 4.24 -2.07 17.81
N LEU A 44 3.68 -1.52 16.74
CA LEU A 44 3.53 -0.08 16.59
C LEU A 44 2.43 0.44 17.56
N GLY A 45 2.81 1.23 18.57
CA GLY A 45 1.90 2.13 19.32
C GLY A 45 1.44 1.72 20.74
N GLU A 46 2.33 1.45 21.71
CA GLU A 46 1.91 1.18 23.11
C GLU A 46 1.56 2.44 23.93
N THR A 47 0.38 2.45 24.57
CA THR A 47 0.09 3.19 25.81
C THR A 47 -0.55 2.27 26.86
N LYS A 48 -0.12 2.40 28.13
CA LYS A 48 -0.47 1.52 29.26
C LYS A 48 -1.92 1.73 29.74
N VAL A 49 -2.66 0.63 29.95
CA VAL A 49 -4.01 0.63 30.54
C VAL A 49 -3.99 0.13 32.00
N VAL A 50 -4.86 0.71 32.84
CA VAL A 50 -5.01 0.50 34.29
C VAL A 50 -6.26 -0.35 34.58
N ASP A 51 -6.11 -1.37 35.44
CA ASP A 51 -7.14 -2.34 35.88
C ASP A 51 -8.35 -1.72 36.62
N ARG A 52 -9.54 -2.31 36.41
CA ARG A 52 -10.72 -2.12 37.29
C ARG A 52 -11.40 -3.45 37.67
N LYS A 53 -11.79 -3.51 38.96
CA LYS A 53 -12.28 -4.66 39.74
C LYS A 53 -13.77 -4.98 39.53
N ALA A 54 -14.11 -6.26 39.68
CA ALA A 54 -15.44 -6.86 39.64
C ALA A 54 -16.19 -6.86 41.01
N PHE A 55 -17.52 -6.97 40.97
CA PHE A 55 -18.45 -7.34 42.07
C PHE A 55 -19.78 -7.90 41.50
N PRO A 56 -20.64 -8.62 42.28
CA PRO A 56 -21.15 -9.94 41.90
C PRO A 56 -22.68 -10.07 41.75
N ALA A 57 -23.09 -11.23 41.25
CA ALA A 57 -24.44 -11.68 40.85
C ALA A 57 -25.42 -12.02 41.99
N SER A 58 -26.72 -12.07 41.67
CA SER A 58 -27.76 -12.74 42.46
C SER A 58 -28.89 -13.31 41.59
N ASP A 59 -29.19 -14.59 41.83
CA ASP A 59 -30.21 -15.45 41.21
C ASP A 59 -31.67 -15.06 41.50
N ARG A 60 -32.60 -15.47 40.60
CA ARG A 60 -33.84 -16.23 40.94
C ARG A 60 -34.66 -16.67 39.71
N ASP A 61 -35.01 -17.96 39.73
CA ASP A 61 -35.86 -18.72 38.81
C ASP A 61 -37.38 -18.42 38.90
N ASP A 62 -38.11 -18.53 37.78
CA ASP A 62 -39.33 -19.38 37.61
C ASP A 62 -39.85 -19.41 36.13
N PRO A 63 -40.61 -20.45 35.69
CA PRO A 63 -40.63 -20.99 34.31
C PRO A 63 -41.78 -20.52 33.37
N PRO A 64 -41.77 -20.87 32.05
CA PRO A 64 -42.58 -20.20 31.02
C PRO A 64 -43.91 -20.90 30.67
N ALA A 65 -44.82 -20.14 30.03
CA ALA A 65 -46.06 -20.64 29.41
C ALA A 65 -45.98 -20.57 27.86
N PRO A 66 -46.71 -21.43 27.11
CA PRO A 66 -46.45 -21.71 25.70
C PRO A 66 -47.06 -20.68 24.71
N PRO A 67 -46.54 -20.57 23.46
CA PRO A 67 -46.96 -19.54 22.51
C PRO A 67 -48.17 -19.96 21.64
N PRO A 68 -49.01 -19.01 21.19
CA PRO A 68 -49.93 -19.22 20.08
C PRO A 68 -49.26 -18.92 18.71
N PRO A 69 -49.87 -19.31 17.58
CA PRO A 69 -49.15 -19.67 16.37
C PRO A 69 -48.74 -18.49 15.46
N LYS A 70 -47.67 -18.76 14.72
CA LYS A 70 -46.99 -17.92 13.71
C LYS A 70 -47.94 -17.19 12.74
N LYS A 71 -47.78 -15.87 12.64
CA LYS A 71 -48.06 -15.12 11.41
C LYS A 71 -46.74 -14.91 10.67
N LYS A 72 -46.71 -15.30 9.39
CA LYS A 72 -45.64 -14.97 8.44
C LYS A 72 -45.66 -13.45 8.17
N ILE A 73 -44.51 -12.81 8.34
CA ILE A 73 -44.20 -11.46 7.85
C ILE A 73 -42.94 -11.58 6.96
N GLN A 74 -42.87 -10.72 5.94
CA GLN A 74 -41.88 -10.65 4.85
C GLN A 74 -40.47 -10.27 5.39
N PRO A 75 -39.36 -10.42 4.62
CA PRO A 75 -38.03 -10.12 5.15
C PRO A 75 -37.85 -8.62 5.42
N ASP A 76 -37.53 -8.33 6.66
CA ASP A 76 -37.35 -7.04 7.32
C ASP A 76 -35.95 -6.45 6.97
N ASP A 77 -35.77 -5.18 6.59
CA ASP A 77 -35.54 -3.99 7.44
C ASP A 77 -34.45 -4.11 8.55
N GLU A 78 -33.52 -5.06 8.44
CA GLU A 78 -32.28 -5.06 9.22
C GLU A 78 -31.12 -4.41 8.43
N GLY A 79 -30.76 -3.19 8.82
CA GLY A 79 -29.72 -2.38 8.17
C GLY A 79 -28.35 -3.07 8.18
N THR A 80 -28.04 -3.79 7.10
CA THR A 80 -26.78 -4.50 6.92
C THR A 80 -25.66 -3.49 6.62
N LEU A 81 -24.62 -3.48 7.44
CA LEU A 81 -23.43 -2.65 7.23
C LEU A 81 -22.62 -3.24 6.07
N PHE A 82 -22.03 -2.43 5.21
CA PHE A 82 -21.24 -2.90 4.07
C PHE A 82 -19.81 -2.34 4.12
N GLY A 83 -18.84 -3.19 3.81
CA GLY A 83 -17.43 -2.84 3.73
C GLY A 83 -17.10 -2.07 2.46
N PRO A 84 -15.90 -1.47 2.39
CA PRO A 84 -15.43 -0.76 1.20
C PRO A 84 -15.34 -1.65 -0.05
N ASP A 85 -15.27 -2.97 0.15
CA ASP A 85 -15.24 -3.99 -0.89
C ASP A 85 -16.61 -4.23 -1.57
N GLY A 86 -17.66 -3.53 -1.15
CA GLY A 86 -19.01 -3.75 -1.66
C GLY A 86 -19.76 -4.86 -0.93
N MET A 87 -19.12 -5.58 0.00
CA MET A 87 -19.71 -6.75 0.63
C MET A 87 -20.40 -6.37 1.94
N PRO A 88 -21.52 -7.00 2.29
CA PRO A 88 -22.08 -6.84 3.63
C PRO A 88 -21.04 -7.34 4.63
N LEU A 89 -20.72 -6.51 5.63
CA LEU A 89 -19.93 -6.91 6.78
C LEU A 89 -20.72 -8.01 7.49
N LYS A 90 -20.34 -9.26 7.24
CA LYS A 90 -20.96 -10.41 7.90
C LYS A 90 -20.59 -10.42 9.38
N GLU A 91 -21.60 -10.73 10.20
CA GLU A 91 -21.56 -10.81 11.66
C GLU A 91 -20.34 -11.57 12.22
N GLY A 92 -19.60 -10.91 13.10
CA GLY A 92 -18.51 -11.47 13.89
C GLY A 92 -18.37 -10.78 15.26
N ALA A 93 -19.42 -10.07 15.72
CA ALA A 93 -19.48 -9.52 17.06
C ALA A 93 -19.79 -10.62 18.08
N THR A 94 -19.18 -10.50 19.24
CA THR A 94 -19.20 -11.45 20.37
C THR A 94 -20.62 -11.94 20.68
N MET A 95 -20.81 -13.25 20.87
CA MET A 95 -22.09 -13.79 21.37
C MET A 95 -22.14 -13.59 22.90
N ILE A 96 -23.23 -13.03 23.40
CA ILE A 96 -23.58 -13.07 24.84
C ILE A 96 -24.80 -13.96 24.96
N GLU A 97 -24.79 -14.87 25.92
CA GLU A 97 -26.00 -15.59 26.33
C GLU A 97 -26.94 -14.59 27.00
N ASP A 98 -28.14 -14.44 26.45
CA ASP A 98 -29.18 -13.72 27.16
C ASP A 98 -29.59 -14.48 28.43
N GLU A 99 -30.40 -13.84 29.29
CA GLU A 99 -30.84 -14.44 30.56
C GLU A 99 -31.63 -15.76 30.39
N GLU A 100 -31.91 -16.18 29.15
CA GLU A 100 -32.59 -17.44 28.79
C GLU A 100 -31.64 -18.47 28.13
N GLY A 101 -30.33 -18.19 28.07
CA GLY A 101 -29.33 -19.11 27.52
C GLY A 101 -29.32 -19.19 25.99
N HIS A 102 -29.96 -18.25 25.30
CA HIS A 102 -29.83 -18.12 23.85
C HIS A 102 -28.63 -17.23 23.54
N LEU A 103 -27.73 -17.76 22.72
CA LEU A 103 -26.64 -16.98 22.16
C LEU A 103 -27.23 -15.86 21.29
N LYS A 104 -27.13 -14.61 21.75
CA LYS A 104 -27.44 -13.42 20.96
C LYS A 104 -26.17 -12.65 20.65
N PRO A 105 -26.05 -12.05 19.45
CA PRO A 105 -24.93 -11.17 19.15
C PRO A 105 -24.98 -9.95 20.07
N LYS A 106 -23.84 -9.55 20.63
CA LYS A 106 -23.68 -8.25 21.30
C LYS A 106 -23.74 -7.15 20.24
N VAL A 107 -24.94 -6.74 19.87
CA VAL A 107 -25.17 -5.58 18.99
C VAL A 107 -25.23 -4.34 19.87
N GLU A 108 -24.08 -3.94 20.41
CA GLU A 108 -23.87 -2.63 21.03
C GLU A 108 -22.52 -2.13 20.52
N ASP A 109 -22.56 -1.52 19.33
CA ASP A 109 -21.59 -0.53 18.75
C ASP A 109 -21.59 -0.49 17.20
N HIS A 110 -22.49 -1.19 16.51
CA HIS A 110 -22.61 -1.06 15.05
C HIS A 110 -23.93 -0.39 14.63
N GLN A 111 -23.80 0.84 14.14
CA GLN A 111 -24.91 1.69 13.73
C GLN A 111 -25.45 1.32 12.34
N LYS A 112 -26.77 1.33 12.22
CA LYS A 112 -27.52 1.09 10.98
C LYS A 112 -27.05 2.03 9.85
N VAL A 113 -26.92 1.49 8.64
CA VAL A 113 -26.78 2.30 7.40
C VAL A 113 -28.10 2.20 6.64
N GLU A 114 -28.71 3.35 6.35
CA GLU A 114 -29.81 3.44 5.41
C GLU A 114 -29.29 3.05 4.02
N MET A 115 -29.89 2.01 3.41
CA MET A 115 -29.75 1.81 1.97
C MET A 115 -30.31 3.07 1.30
N HIS A 116 -29.45 3.90 0.70
CA HIS A 116 -29.95 4.90 -0.22
C HIS A 116 -30.61 4.18 -1.40
N ASP A 117 -31.78 4.64 -1.84
CA ASP A 117 -32.55 4.15 -3.02
C ASP A 117 -31.74 4.09 -4.35
N GLN A 118 -30.45 4.42 -4.31
CA GLN A 118 -29.57 4.74 -5.44
C GLN A 118 -28.38 3.78 -5.60
N GLY A 119 -28.22 2.77 -4.74
CA GLY A 119 -27.24 1.68 -4.89
C GLY A 119 -25.79 1.99 -4.46
N TRP A 120 -25.51 3.21 -3.98
CA TRP A 120 -24.24 3.59 -3.36
C TRP A 120 -24.41 3.68 -1.85
N PHE A 121 -23.41 3.23 -1.09
CA PHE A 121 -23.41 3.36 0.36
C PHE A 121 -22.06 3.89 0.86
N HIS A 122 -22.07 4.54 2.02
CA HIS A 122 -20.86 4.99 2.71
C HIS A 122 -20.21 3.79 3.39
N ALA A 123 -18.98 3.47 3.01
CA ALA A 123 -18.22 2.37 3.59
C ALA A 123 -17.35 2.87 4.75
N GLU A 124 -17.40 2.17 5.88
CA GLU A 124 -16.57 2.50 7.04
C GLU A 124 -15.15 1.93 6.86
N SER A 125 -14.16 2.67 7.36
CA SER A 125 -12.77 2.24 7.31
C SER A 125 -12.49 1.26 8.44
N ASN A 126 -11.97 0.08 8.10
CA ASN A 126 -11.63 -0.96 9.07
C ASN A 126 -10.23 -0.81 9.69
N ARG A 127 -9.52 0.29 9.43
CA ARG A 127 -8.08 0.44 9.72
C ARG A 127 -7.73 0.10 11.17
N TYR A 128 -8.40 0.76 12.11
CA TYR A 128 -8.13 0.60 13.55
C TYR A 128 -8.39 -0.84 14.01
N GLU A 129 -9.49 -1.45 13.55
CA GLU A 129 -9.83 -2.83 13.87
C GLU A 129 -8.75 -3.81 13.36
N GLN A 130 -8.24 -3.60 12.14
CA GLN A 130 -7.18 -4.43 11.58
C GLN A 130 -5.87 -4.32 12.38
N GLU A 131 -5.54 -3.12 12.85
CA GLU A 131 -4.38 -2.86 13.72
C GLU A 131 -4.51 -3.60 15.06
N GLU A 132 -5.65 -3.49 15.74
CA GLU A 132 -5.88 -4.18 17.02
C GLU A 132 -5.92 -5.70 16.87
N LEU A 133 -6.58 -6.21 15.83
CA LEU A 133 -6.56 -7.64 15.52
C LEU A 133 -5.14 -8.14 15.22
N ALA A 134 -4.29 -7.36 14.56
CA ALA A 134 -2.90 -7.74 14.32
C ALA A 134 -2.12 -7.91 15.64
N LYS A 135 -2.33 -7.01 16.61
CA LYS A 135 -1.72 -7.12 17.95
C LYS A 135 -2.17 -8.38 18.68
N MET A 136 -3.46 -8.71 18.59
CA MET A 136 -3.99 -9.94 19.17
C MET A 136 -3.45 -11.19 18.47
N HIS A 137 -3.42 -11.19 17.14
CA HIS A 137 -3.03 -12.35 16.33
C HIS A 137 -1.57 -12.71 16.53
N ILE A 138 -0.68 -11.72 16.58
CA ILE A 138 0.75 -12.01 16.76
C ILE A 138 1.03 -12.68 18.10
N VAL A 139 0.35 -12.25 19.18
CA VAL A 139 0.47 -12.85 20.51
C VAL A 139 -0.06 -14.30 20.48
N SER A 140 -1.26 -14.51 19.95
CA SER A 140 -1.87 -15.84 19.82
C SER A 140 -1.01 -16.81 19.01
N ILE A 141 -0.44 -16.36 17.88
CA ILE A 141 0.45 -17.19 17.05
C ILE A 141 1.73 -17.52 17.83
N CYS A 142 2.35 -16.53 18.50
CA CYS A 142 3.55 -16.76 19.29
C CYS A 142 3.32 -17.75 20.44
N ASP A 143 2.18 -17.66 21.12
CA ASP A 143 1.80 -18.59 22.19
C ASP A 143 1.56 -20.01 21.68
N ALA A 144 0.91 -20.15 20.52
CA ALA A 144 0.76 -21.45 19.86
C ALA A 144 2.12 -22.08 19.52
N VAL A 145 3.09 -21.28 19.04
CA VAL A 145 4.46 -21.73 18.78
C VAL A 145 5.14 -22.18 20.07
N ARG A 146 5.06 -21.39 21.16
CA ARG A 146 5.63 -21.75 22.47
C ARG A 146 5.04 -23.07 23.00
N GLN A 147 3.72 -23.24 22.92
CA GLN A 147 3.04 -24.44 23.38
C GLN A 147 3.51 -25.68 22.59
N ARG A 148 3.57 -25.59 21.26
CA ARG A 148 4.04 -26.69 20.41
C ARG A 148 5.52 -27.01 20.62
N GLN A 149 6.33 -26.00 20.87
CA GLN A 149 7.74 -26.17 21.18
C GLN A 149 7.90 -26.91 22.52
N GLY A 150 7.10 -26.57 23.53
CA GLY A 150 7.09 -27.26 24.82
C GLY A 150 6.70 -28.74 24.75
N VAL A 151 5.84 -29.12 23.79
CA VAL A 151 5.44 -30.51 23.54
C VAL A 151 6.41 -31.24 22.57
N GLY A 152 7.38 -30.53 21.98
CA GLY A 152 8.36 -31.08 21.05
C GLY A 152 7.84 -31.29 19.61
N LEU A 153 6.67 -30.72 19.27
CA LEU A 153 6.08 -30.76 17.93
C LEU A 153 6.63 -29.66 17.01
N CYS A 154 7.15 -28.57 17.56
CA CYS A 154 7.82 -27.49 16.82
C CYS A 154 9.26 -27.35 17.36
N ARG A 155 10.21 -28.11 16.80
CA ARG A 155 11.58 -28.19 17.32
C ARG A 155 12.41 -26.96 16.99
N ASP A 156 12.13 -26.30 15.88
CA ASP A 156 12.79 -25.07 15.42
C ASP A 156 12.28 -23.82 16.15
N GLY A 157 11.13 -23.90 16.82
CA GLY A 157 10.51 -22.76 17.52
C GLY A 157 10.00 -21.67 16.59
N ARG A 158 9.80 -22.00 15.30
CA ARG A 158 9.35 -21.08 14.26
C ARG A 158 7.94 -21.45 13.79
N TRP A 159 7.14 -20.44 13.52
CA TRP A 159 5.82 -20.61 12.98
C TRP A 159 5.87 -21.07 11.52
N THR A 160 4.86 -21.85 11.16
CA THR A 160 4.52 -22.19 9.78
C THR A 160 3.03 -22.02 9.64
N ASN A 161 2.62 -21.57 8.47
CA ASN A 161 1.22 -21.40 8.16
C ASN A 161 0.56 -22.76 7.77
N SER A 162 1.30 -23.87 7.80
CA SER A 162 0.80 -25.21 7.42
C SER A 162 -0.30 -25.69 8.38
N PRO A 163 -1.52 -26.05 7.91
CA PRO A 163 -2.61 -26.52 8.78
C PRO A 163 -2.27 -27.84 9.47
N HIS A 164 -1.31 -28.61 8.93
CA HIS A 164 -0.85 -29.86 9.52
C HIS A 164 0.04 -29.65 10.74
N GLU A 165 0.84 -28.58 10.73
CA GLU A 165 1.72 -28.22 11.84
C GLU A 165 0.99 -27.30 12.82
N PHE A 166 0.33 -26.27 12.30
CA PHE A 166 -0.51 -25.34 13.03
C PHE A 166 -1.96 -25.40 12.51
N PRO A 167 -2.84 -26.21 13.12
CA PRO A 167 -4.26 -26.23 12.83
C PRO A 167 -4.87 -24.87 13.19
N ASP A 168 -6.07 -24.65 12.67
CA ASP A 168 -6.79 -23.40 12.80
C ASP A 168 -6.75 -22.87 14.25
N LEU A 169 -6.13 -21.70 14.40
CA LEU A 169 -5.96 -21.01 15.68
C LEU A 169 -7.24 -20.22 16.05
N GLY A 170 -8.29 -20.28 15.24
CA GLY A 170 -9.56 -19.58 15.49
C GLY A 170 -9.41 -18.06 15.46
N LEU A 171 -8.47 -17.56 14.66
CA LEU A 171 -8.18 -16.12 14.57
C LEU A 171 -9.33 -15.40 13.87
N THR A 172 -9.97 -14.47 14.57
CA THR A 172 -11.14 -13.73 14.08
C THR A 172 -10.78 -12.66 13.05
N GLY A 173 -11.69 -12.36 12.13
CA GLY A 173 -11.53 -11.22 11.22
C GLY A 173 -10.36 -11.35 10.24
N THR A 174 -9.97 -12.59 9.87
CA THR A 174 -9.08 -12.80 8.72
C THR A 174 -9.81 -12.35 7.46
N VAL A 175 -9.09 -11.63 6.59
CA VAL A 175 -9.59 -11.03 5.34
C VAL A 175 -10.34 -12.02 4.43
N LEU A 176 -10.12 -13.31 4.64
CA LEU A 176 -10.92 -14.39 4.09
C LEU A 176 -11.37 -15.23 5.28
N SER A 177 -12.67 -15.40 5.49
CA SER A 177 -13.25 -16.24 6.54
C SER A 177 -12.97 -17.75 6.37
N ASN A 178 -12.09 -18.12 5.44
CA ASN A 178 -11.40 -19.40 5.40
C ASN A 178 -9.95 -19.17 5.84
N ALA A 179 -9.59 -19.81 6.95
CA ALA A 179 -8.27 -19.94 7.56
C ALA A 179 -7.10 -19.44 6.68
N LEU A 180 -6.30 -18.53 7.25
CA LEU A 180 -4.84 -18.43 7.08
C LEU A 180 -4.33 -19.37 5.97
N VAL A 181 -4.35 -18.90 4.72
CA VAL A 181 -4.03 -19.75 3.56
C VAL A 181 -2.51 -19.88 3.46
N PRO A 182 -1.87 -20.98 3.85
CA PRO A 182 -0.45 -21.14 3.62
C PRO A 182 -0.15 -21.39 2.17
N PHE A 183 1.05 -21.00 1.77
CA PHE A 183 1.73 -21.72 0.72
C PHE A 183 2.67 -22.76 1.34
N PRO A 184 2.17 -23.95 1.77
CA PRO A 184 3.03 -24.95 2.37
C PRO A 184 4.06 -25.47 1.35
N PRO A 185 5.13 -26.14 1.81
CA PRO A 185 6.17 -26.67 0.93
C PRO A 185 5.70 -27.59 -0.20
N ASN A 186 4.50 -28.17 -0.09
CA ASN A 186 3.89 -29.05 -1.10
C ASN A 186 2.69 -28.41 -1.83
N ASP A 187 2.55 -27.10 -1.75
CA ASP A 187 1.43 -26.39 -2.34
C ASP A 187 1.59 -26.18 -3.84
N GLN A 188 0.55 -26.52 -4.58
CA GLN A 188 0.45 -26.25 -6.01
C GLN A 188 -0.22 -24.90 -6.30
N GLN A 189 -0.73 -24.19 -5.29
CA GLN A 189 -1.37 -22.87 -5.47
C GLN A 189 -0.38 -21.72 -5.70
N TYR A 190 0.89 -22.05 -5.93
CA TYR A 190 1.76 -21.17 -6.70
C TYR A 190 1.15 -20.87 -8.09
N TYR A 191 0.52 -21.87 -8.71
CA TYR A 191 -0.15 -21.75 -10.01
C TYR A 191 -1.61 -21.33 -9.87
N ILE A 192 -2.14 -20.75 -10.94
CA ILE A 192 -3.57 -20.45 -11.02
C ILE A 192 -4.37 -21.75 -10.98
N CYS A 193 -5.44 -21.79 -10.16
CA CYS A 193 -6.24 -22.98 -9.88
C CYS A 193 -5.48 -24.16 -9.26
N GLY A 194 -4.27 -23.93 -8.74
CA GLY A 194 -3.53 -24.96 -8.01
C GLY A 194 -3.05 -26.13 -8.87
N LYS A 195 -2.94 -26.00 -10.19
CA LYS A 195 -2.37 -27.02 -11.07
C LYS A 195 -1.46 -26.36 -12.11
N TYR A 196 -0.23 -26.89 -12.24
CA TYR A 196 0.65 -26.44 -13.32
C TYR A 196 0.22 -27.04 -14.64
N ASP A 197 -0.15 -26.17 -15.58
CA ASP A 197 -0.34 -26.52 -16.99
C ASP A 197 0.75 -25.85 -17.83
N SER A 198 1.60 -26.66 -18.47
CA SER A 198 2.67 -26.12 -19.32
C SER A 198 2.19 -25.48 -20.62
N GLU A 199 0.96 -25.76 -21.06
CA GLU A 199 0.37 -25.16 -22.27
C GLU A 199 -0.30 -23.81 -21.97
N GLU A 200 -0.87 -23.63 -20.77
CA GLU A 200 -1.57 -22.40 -20.38
C GLU A 200 -0.73 -21.42 -19.54
N SER A 201 0.19 -21.93 -18.70
CA SER A 201 1.02 -21.12 -17.80
C SER A 201 1.84 -20.08 -18.54
N LEU A 202 1.83 -18.84 -18.04
CA LEU A 202 2.66 -17.73 -18.55
C LEU A 202 4.00 -17.60 -17.82
N LEU A 203 4.30 -18.54 -16.92
CA LEU A 203 5.56 -18.59 -16.20
C LEU A 203 6.72 -19.02 -17.09
N ARG A 204 7.89 -18.45 -16.81
CA ARG A 204 9.15 -18.85 -17.43
C ARG A 204 9.65 -20.14 -16.78
N PRO A 205 10.50 -20.94 -17.44
CA PRO A 205 11.08 -22.15 -16.85
C PRO A 205 11.83 -21.92 -15.53
N THR A 206 12.47 -20.75 -15.36
CA THR A 206 13.14 -20.35 -14.12
C THR A 206 12.17 -19.95 -13.00
N ALA A 207 10.96 -19.53 -13.37
CA ALA A 207 9.87 -19.18 -12.47
C ALA A 207 8.97 -20.38 -12.15
N VAL A 208 9.28 -21.57 -12.67
CA VAL A 208 8.63 -22.83 -12.25
C VAL A 208 9.38 -23.34 -11.02
N PRO A 209 8.72 -23.46 -9.86
CA PRO A 209 9.32 -24.04 -8.66
C PRO A 209 9.99 -25.39 -8.92
N ASN A 210 11.07 -25.64 -8.17
CA ASN A 210 11.73 -26.94 -8.19
C ASN A 210 10.88 -27.95 -7.41
N PHE A 211 10.31 -28.93 -8.12
CA PHE A 211 9.59 -30.06 -7.51
C PHE A 211 10.51 -31.23 -7.17
N ALA A 212 11.84 -31.04 -7.18
CA ALA A 212 12.74 -32.11 -6.77
C ALA A 212 12.37 -32.52 -5.34
N HIS A 213 11.81 -33.71 -5.23
CA HIS A 213 11.61 -34.40 -3.97
C HIS A 213 12.97 -34.41 -3.26
N ASP A 214 13.02 -33.85 -2.05
CA ASP A 214 14.07 -34.26 -1.14
C ASP A 214 14.00 -35.80 -0.96
N GLY A 215 15.00 -36.42 -0.32
CA GLY A 215 15.00 -37.87 -0.06
C GLY A 215 13.78 -38.39 0.72
N HIS A 216 12.85 -37.52 1.09
CA HIS A 216 11.59 -37.76 1.79
C HIS A 216 10.32 -37.44 0.98
N GLY A 217 10.42 -37.01 -0.28
CA GLY A 217 9.25 -36.89 -1.16
C GLY A 217 8.51 -35.55 -1.17
N SER A 218 9.03 -34.45 -0.61
CA SER A 218 8.34 -33.14 -0.60
C SER A 218 8.95 -32.11 -1.57
N SER A 219 8.11 -31.22 -2.13
CA SER A 219 8.48 -30.03 -2.92
C SER A 219 9.28 -29.03 -2.07
N THR A 220 10.21 -28.31 -2.69
CA THR A 220 11.21 -27.52 -1.96
C THR A 220 10.74 -26.06 -1.82
N TRP A 221 9.93 -25.77 -0.80
CA TRP A 221 9.92 -24.42 -0.24
C TRP A 221 10.97 -24.36 0.85
N LEU A 222 11.75 -23.27 0.85
CA LEU A 222 12.77 -23.04 1.86
C LEU A 222 12.42 -21.80 2.67
N ARG A 223 12.81 -21.77 3.95
CA ARG A 223 12.66 -20.54 4.73
C ARG A 223 13.70 -19.53 4.29
N LEU A 224 13.32 -18.27 4.19
CA LEU A 224 14.23 -17.16 3.92
C LEU A 224 15.39 -17.11 4.94
N VAL A 225 15.12 -17.47 6.20
CA VAL A 225 16.15 -17.50 7.26
C VAL A 225 17.20 -18.59 7.07
N ASP A 226 16.90 -19.65 6.32
CA ASP A 226 17.84 -20.77 6.11
C ASP A 226 18.87 -20.47 5.00
N PHE A 227 18.70 -19.35 4.28
CA PHE A 227 19.70 -18.84 3.33
C PHE A 227 20.85 -18.11 4.02
N ALA A 228 20.65 -17.61 5.23
CA ALA A 228 21.68 -16.93 5.99
C ALA A 228 22.57 -17.94 6.74
N GLN A 229 23.81 -17.54 7.06
CA GLN A 229 24.75 -18.38 7.82
C GLN A 229 24.21 -18.75 9.21
N HIS A 230 23.48 -17.82 9.83
CA HIS A 230 22.85 -17.98 11.14
C HIS A 230 21.48 -17.29 11.14
N ALA A 231 20.50 -17.90 11.81
CA ALA A 231 19.13 -17.37 11.88
C ALA A 231 19.05 -15.97 12.53
N ASP A 232 19.90 -15.71 13.53
CA ASP A 232 19.96 -14.43 14.23
C ASP A 232 20.57 -13.30 13.38
N ALA A 233 21.15 -13.62 12.22
CA ALA A 233 21.69 -12.63 11.29
C ALA A 233 20.63 -12.10 10.30
N VAL A 234 19.41 -12.64 10.35
CA VAL A 234 18.30 -12.23 9.49
C VAL A 234 17.43 -11.23 10.23
N HIS A 235 17.21 -10.11 9.58
CA HIS A 235 16.41 -9.00 10.06
C HIS A 235 15.32 -8.71 9.05
N LEU A 236 14.18 -8.21 9.55
CA LEU A 236 13.12 -7.76 8.66
C LEU A 236 13.59 -6.54 7.85
N PHE A 237 14.18 -5.57 8.54
CA PHE A 237 14.74 -4.35 7.98
C PHE A 237 16.21 -4.24 8.35
N ASP A 238 16.99 -3.51 7.55
CA ASP A 238 18.33 -3.10 7.95
C ASP A 238 18.22 -1.95 8.98
N GLU A 239 18.33 -2.27 10.26
CA GLU A 239 18.35 -1.28 11.34
C GLU A 239 19.75 -0.73 11.63
N PHE A 240 20.78 -1.37 11.08
CA PHE A 240 22.18 -1.10 11.42
C PHE A 240 22.84 -0.15 10.43
N SER A 241 22.41 -0.14 9.16
CA SER A 241 22.82 0.92 8.26
C SER A 241 21.93 2.15 8.45
N SER A 242 22.53 3.24 8.91
CA SER A 242 21.91 4.55 9.10
C SER A 242 21.57 5.19 7.75
N LYS A 243 20.78 4.51 6.92
CA LYS A 243 20.51 4.92 5.55
C LYS A 243 19.16 5.63 5.47
N SER A 244 19.12 6.65 4.64
CA SER A 244 17.90 7.35 4.24
C SER A 244 16.96 6.50 3.38
N HIS A 245 17.29 5.23 3.12
CA HIS A 245 16.57 4.28 2.28
C HIS A 245 16.80 2.84 2.76
N CYS A 246 16.01 1.88 2.27
CA CYS A 246 16.05 0.46 2.63
C CYS A 246 16.73 -0.45 1.57
N GLY A 247 17.70 0.09 0.83
CA GLY A 247 18.43 -0.59 -0.23
C GLY A 247 17.63 -0.84 -1.52
N ARG A 248 18.27 -1.44 -2.53
CA ARG A 248 17.61 -1.86 -3.79
C ARG A 248 16.75 -3.11 -3.58
N VAL A 249 15.70 -3.24 -4.36
CA VAL A 249 14.87 -4.44 -4.51
C VAL A 249 15.09 -5.05 -5.90
N TYR A 250 15.65 -6.25 -5.92
CA TYR A 250 15.88 -7.02 -7.14
C TYR A 250 14.67 -7.89 -7.46
N GLN A 251 14.24 -7.90 -8.72
CA GLN A 251 13.16 -8.76 -9.18
C GLN A 251 13.54 -10.23 -9.06
N GLY A 252 12.55 -11.05 -8.71
CA GLY A 252 12.67 -12.50 -8.71
C GLY A 252 12.51 -13.09 -10.10
N ALA A 253 12.12 -14.36 -10.19
CA ALA A 253 11.89 -15.04 -11.46
C ALA A 253 10.52 -14.71 -12.09
N LEU A 254 9.57 -14.19 -11.31
CA LEU A 254 8.24 -13.79 -11.76
C LEU A 254 8.27 -12.48 -12.55
N ASP A 255 7.43 -12.38 -13.59
CA ASP A 255 7.29 -11.17 -14.41
C ASP A 255 6.35 -10.15 -13.72
N ASN A 256 6.81 -9.61 -12.59
CA ASN A 256 6.11 -8.66 -11.75
C ASN A 256 6.87 -7.33 -11.61
N GLY A 257 7.57 -6.89 -12.68
CA GLY A 257 8.41 -5.69 -12.66
C GLY A 257 7.69 -4.41 -12.21
N TYR A 258 6.38 -4.30 -12.47
CA TYR A 258 5.52 -3.21 -11.99
C TYR A 258 5.46 -3.13 -10.46
N PHE A 259 5.44 -4.28 -9.79
CA PHE A 259 5.38 -4.40 -8.34
C PHE A 259 6.73 -4.03 -7.73
N VAL A 260 7.83 -4.49 -8.34
CA VAL A 260 9.18 -4.13 -7.90
C VAL A 260 9.44 -2.64 -8.11
N GLU A 261 8.99 -2.03 -9.21
CA GLU A 261 9.03 -0.57 -9.41
C GLU A 261 8.36 0.20 -8.25
N ALA A 262 7.19 -0.25 -7.80
CA ALA A 262 6.52 0.35 -6.64
C ALA A 262 7.32 0.14 -5.33
N LEU A 263 7.86 -1.06 -5.10
CA LEU A 263 8.71 -1.34 -3.93
C LEU A 263 9.98 -0.49 -3.89
N GLN A 264 10.57 -0.18 -5.05
CA GLN A 264 11.73 0.72 -5.13
C GLN A 264 11.38 2.14 -4.70
N ALA A 265 10.21 2.66 -5.09
CA ALA A 265 9.75 3.97 -4.62
C ALA A 265 9.54 3.99 -3.11
N ILE A 266 8.98 2.89 -2.57
CA ILE A 266 8.72 2.74 -1.13
C ILE A 266 10.04 2.58 -0.36
N SER A 267 11.05 1.89 -0.90
CA SER A 267 12.34 1.70 -0.24
C SER A 267 13.08 3.02 0.00
N LEU A 268 12.78 4.07 -0.76
CA LEU A 268 13.29 5.44 -0.53
C LEU A 268 12.74 6.07 0.75
N ARG A 269 11.71 5.48 1.38
CA ARG A 269 11.03 5.98 2.57
C ARG A 269 11.03 4.91 3.66
N PRO A 270 12.05 4.84 4.53
CA PRO A 270 12.13 3.80 5.57
C PRO A 270 10.90 3.73 6.49
N LYS A 271 10.29 4.87 6.81
CA LYS A 271 9.03 4.92 7.57
C LYS A 271 7.87 4.23 6.84
N LEU A 272 7.80 4.35 5.52
CA LEU A 272 6.77 3.73 4.70
C LEU A 272 7.00 2.22 4.57
N VAL A 273 8.26 1.77 4.42
CA VAL A 273 8.62 0.34 4.46
C VAL A 273 8.16 -0.31 5.77
N LYS A 274 8.40 0.36 6.91
CA LYS A 274 7.93 -0.13 8.22
C LYS A 274 6.39 -0.19 8.30
N GLN A 275 5.69 0.76 7.68
CA GLN A 275 4.22 0.77 7.64
C GLN A 275 3.62 -0.38 6.83
N LEU A 276 4.39 -1.12 6.03
CA LEU A 276 3.92 -2.33 5.34
C LEU A 276 3.69 -3.52 6.28
N PHE A 277 4.04 -3.40 7.56
CA PHE A 277 3.83 -4.43 8.57
C PHE A 277 3.10 -3.85 9.77
N TYR A 278 2.07 -4.55 10.25
CA TYR A 278 1.40 -4.20 11.50
C TYR A 278 2.21 -4.65 12.72
N ALA A 279 2.74 -5.88 12.67
CA ALA A 279 3.53 -6.48 13.74
C ALA A 279 4.40 -7.61 13.17
N TRP A 280 5.51 -7.92 13.84
CA TRP A 280 6.36 -9.06 13.47
C TRP A 280 7.12 -9.62 14.68
N GLN A 281 7.54 -10.87 14.57
CA GLN A 281 8.42 -11.56 15.51
C GLN A 281 9.40 -12.43 14.71
N ALA A 282 10.55 -11.84 14.35
CA ALA A 282 11.49 -12.42 13.40
C ALA A 282 12.07 -13.77 13.88
N ARG A 283 12.38 -13.91 15.18
CA ARG A 283 12.90 -15.16 15.75
C ARG A 283 11.94 -16.35 15.61
N ARG A 284 10.63 -16.07 15.57
CA ARG A 284 9.58 -17.08 15.41
C ARG A 284 9.07 -17.13 13.97
N SER A 285 9.66 -16.39 13.02
CA SER A 285 9.21 -16.33 11.62
C SER A 285 7.73 -15.95 11.46
N VAL A 286 7.22 -15.04 12.30
CA VAL A 286 5.84 -14.53 12.22
C VAL A 286 5.86 -13.09 11.74
N TYR A 287 5.16 -12.80 10.64
CA TYR A 287 5.05 -11.44 10.10
C TYR A 287 3.60 -11.15 9.76
N ILE A 288 3.11 -9.97 10.11
CA ILE A 288 1.76 -9.52 9.77
C ILE A 288 1.88 -8.32 8.85
N ALA A 289 1.71 -8.55 7.56
CA ALA A 289 1.75 -7.53 6.53
C ALA A 289 0.44 -6.73 6.49
N ARG A 290 0.57 -5.48 6.06
CA ARG A 290 -0.50 -4.51 5.85
C ARG A 290 -0.55 -4.16 4.37
N LEU A 291 -1.67 -4.45 3.74
CA LEU A 291 -1.94 -4.11 2.34
C LEU A 291 -3.26 -3.36 2.23
N TYR A 292 -3.42 -2.56 1.19
CA TYR A 292 -4.67 -1.86 0.91
C TYR A 292 -5.30 -2.49 -0.33
N LYS A 293 -6.57 -2.87 -0.23
CA LYS A 293 -7.29 -3.47 -1.37
C LYS A 293 -8.76 -3.14 -1.28
N HIS A 294 -9.37 -2.84 -2.42
CA HIS A 294 -10.82 -2.60 -2.53
C HIS A 294 -11.31 -1.60 -1.48
N GLY A 295 -10.63 -0.44 -1.36
CA GLY A 295 -11.01 0.61 -0.42
C GLY A 295 -10.80 0.30 1.06
N THR A 296 -10.19 -0.84 1.42
CA THR A 296 -10.05 -1.27 2.81
C THR A 296 -8.64 -1.76 3.14
N TRP A 297 -8.26 -1.67 4.42
CA TRP A 297 -7.01 -2.23 4.88
C TRP A 297 -7.15 -3.74 5.12
N MET A 298 -6.15 -4.48 4.67
CA MET A 298 -6.08 -5.93 4.72
C MET A 298 -4.88 -6.33 5.58
N ARG A 299 -5.15 -7.13 6.60
CA ARG A 299 -4.14 -7.79 7.41
C ARG A 299 -3.80 -9.15 6.82
N VAL A 300 -2.51 -9.45 6.66
CA VAL A 300 -2.04 -10.69 6.05
C VAL A 300 -0.90 -11.29 6.87
N GLU A 301 -1.20 -12.35 7.62
CA GLU A 301 -0.18 -13.08 8.37
C GLU A 301 0.60 -14.01 7.45
N VAL A 302 1.93 -13.94 7.47
CA VAL A 302 2.83 -14.72 6.62
C VAL A 302 4.00 -15.29 7.42
N ASP A 303 4.36 -16.54 7.10
CA ASP A 303 5.65 -17.13 7.50
C ASP A 303 6.73 -16.81 6.45
N ASP A 304 7.97 -17.25 6.69
CA ASP A 304 9.14 -16.99 5.84
C ASP A 304 9.43 -18.07 4.78
N TYR A 305 8.54 -19.04 4.55
CA TYR A 305 8.73 -20.00 3.46
C TYR A 305 8.51 -19.36 2.09
N VAL A 306 9.40 -19.62 1.15
CA VAL A 306 9.27 -19.16 -0.24
C VAL A 306 9.58 -20.28 -1.23
N PRO A 307 8.96 -20.28 -2.42
CA PRO A 307 9.28 -21.26 -3.44
C PRO A 307 10.65 -20.93 -4.05
N VAL A 308 11.44 -21.97 -4.33
CA VAL A 308 12.75 -21.82 -4.99
C VAL A 308 12.72 -22.33 -6.42
N GLY A 309 13.43 -21.62 -7.29
CA GLY A 309 13.51 -21.94 -8.71
C GLY A 309 14.38 -23.17 -8.96
N ARG A 310 14.20 -23.80 -10.13
CA ARG A 310 15.12 -24.83 -10.61
C ARG A 310 16.48 -24.18 -10.94
N PRO A 311 17.62 -24.80 -10.58
CA PRO A 311 18.91 -24.32 -11.03
C PRO A 311 18.96 -24.30 -12.56
N GLY A 312 19.42 -23.17 -13.13
CA GLY A 312 19.62 -23.05 -14.57
C GLY A 312 20.69 -24.03 -15.08
N ARG A 313 20.69 -24.33 -16.39
CA ARG A 313 21.64 -25.27 -17.02
C ARG A 313 23.13 -24.91 -16.81
N ASN A 314 23.41 -23.65 -16.45
CA ASN A 314 24.74 -23.10 -16.20
C ASN A 314 24.86 -22.42 -14.82
N ASP A 315 23.87 -22.57 -13.94
CA ASP A 315 23.85 -21.89 -12.64
C ASP A 315 24.46 -22.78 -11.56
N THR A 316 25.47 -22.26 -10.85
CA THR A 316 26.11 -22.95 -9.73
C THR A 316 25.31 -22.84 -8.43
N ASP A 317 24.33 -21.93 -8.39
CA ASP A 317 23.50 -21.70 -7.21
C ASP A 317 22.28 -22.63 -7.21
N VAL A 318 22.34 -23.62 -6.33
CA VAL A 318 21.21 -24.51 -6.05
C VAL A 318 20.26 -23.79 -5.10
N ASN A 319 18.99 -23.65 -5.51
CA ASN A 319 17.89 -23.03 -4.74
C ASN A 319 17.99 -21.51 -4.58
N VAL A 320 17.42 -20.74 -5.52
CA VAL A 320 17.30 -19.28 -5.43
C VAL A 320 15.82 -18.92 -5.22
N PRO A 321 15.46 -17.99 -4.30
CA PRO A 321 14.07 -17.57 -4.12
C PRO A 321 13.47 -17.02 -5.42
N ILE A 322 12.26 -17.47 -5.76
CA ILE A 322 11.53 -17.01 -6.96
C ILE A 322 10.97 -15.60 -6.79
N CYS A 323 10.73 -15.16 -5.56
CA CYS A 323 10.24 -13.83 -5.25
C CYS A 323 11.33 -12.75 -5.32
N CYS A 324 10.94 -11.48 -5.31
CA CYS A 324 11.86 -10.36 -5.22
C CYS A 324 12.69 -10.39 -3.93
N ARG A 325 13.87 -9.78 -3.96
CA ARG A 325 14.87 -9.83 -2.88
C ARG A 325 15.43 -8.45 -2.58
N SER A 326 15.85 -8.24 -1.33
CA SER A 326 16.64 -7.08 -0.97
C SER A 326 18.06 -7.20 -1.54
N GLU A 327 18.70 -6.07 -1.79
CA GLU A 327 20.14 -5.95 -2.02
C GLU A 327 20.98 -6.59 -0.91
N HIS A 328 20.48 -6.55 0.32
CA HIS A 328 21.13 -7.11 1.50
C HIS A 328 20.63 -8.52 1.84
N PHE A 329 19.95 -9.20 0.91
CA PHE A 329 19.60 -10.61 1.06
C PHE A 329 20.87 -11.47 1.19
N PRO A 330 20.93 -12.47 2.09
CA PRO A 330 19.85 -13.04 2.90
C PRO A 330 19.61 -12.36 4.26
N ASN A 331 20.37 -11.31 4.61
CA ASN A 331 20.24 -10.65 5.90
C ASN A 331 18.98 -9.78 6.03
N VAL A 332 18.45 -9.25 4.92
CA VAL A 332 17.23 -8.43 4.89
C VAL A 332 16.19 -9.05 3.98
N ILE A 333 14.98 -9.25 4.50
CA ILE A 333 13.96 -10.11 3.85
C ILE A 333 12.60 -9.46 3.60
N TRP A 334 12.40 -8.18 3.97
CA TRP A 334 11.09 -7.51 3.82
C TRP A 334 10.48 -7.58 2.40
N PRO A 335 11.22 -7.43 1.27
CA PRO A 335 10.58 -7.40 -0.05
C PRO A 335 9.95 -8.75 -0.39
N SER A 336 10.65 -9.84 -0.05
CA SER A 336 10.20 -11.21 -0.28
C SER A 336 8.92 -11.52 0.50
N LEU A 337 8.82 -11.05 1.74
CA LEU A 337 7.63 -11.22 2.58
C LEU A 337 6.43 -10.41 2.07
N ILE A 338 6.66 -9.18 1.59
CA ILE A 338 5.59 -8.35 1.03
C ILE A 338 5.09 -8.90 -0.29
N GLU A 339 5.96 -9.41 -1.16
CA GLU A 339 5.51 -10.11 -2.38
C GLU A 339 4.66 -11.33 -2.03
N LYS A 340 5.07 -12.12 -1.03
CA LYS A 340 4.31 -13.27 -0.56
C LYS A 340 2.94 -12.87 -0.01
N ALA A 341 2.88 -11.82 0.80
CA ALA A 341 1.62 -11.29 1.32
C ALA A 341 0.71 -10.81 0.17
N TYR A 342 1.30 -10.14 -0.82
CA TYR A 342 0.59 -9.67 -2.01
C TYR A 342 0.08 -10.83 -2.87
N ALA A 343 0.83 -11.92 -3.01
CA ALA A 343 0.37 -13.15 -3.66
C ALA A 343 -0.80 -13.77 -2.88
N LYS A 344 -0.67 -13.84 -1.54
CA LYS A 344 -1.67 -14.44 -0.66
C LYS A 344 -3.04 -13.75 -0.72
N ILE A 345 -3.09 -12.42 -0.82
CA ILE A 345 -4.38 -11.70 -0.97
C ILE A 345 -5.04 -11.91 -2.35
N HIS A 346 -4.26 -12.30 -3.36
CA HIS A 346 -4.75 -12.64 -4.69
C HIS A 346 -4.99 -14.14 -4.85
N THR A 347 -5.19 -14.85 -3.74
CA THR A 347 -5.43 -16.28 -3.72
C THR A 347 -6.72 -16.57 -2.97
N LEU A 348 -7.64 -17.29 -3.61
CA LEU A 348 -8.89 -17.73 -2.98
C LEU A 348 -8.84 -19.24 -2.73
N ARG A 349 -9.04 -19.63 -1.47
CA ARG A 349 -9.23 -21.04 -1.06
C ARG A 349 -10.66 -21.29 -0.62
N LEU A 350 -11.26 -22.33 -1.20
CA LEU A 350 -12.56 -22.82 -0.74
C LEU A 350 -12.42 -23.98 0.26
N SER A 351 -11.27 -24.66 0.29
CA SER A 351 -10.94 -25.69 1.28
C SER A 351 -9.67 -25.33 2.08
N PRO A 352 -9.70 -25.33 3.43
CA PRO A 352 -8.53 -25.06 4.26
C PRO A 352 -7.42 -26.12 4.19
N SER A 353 -7.76 -27.36 3.80
CA SER A 353 -6.91 -28.53 4.02
C SER A 353 -6.45 -29.25 2.75
N ALA A 354 -6.97 -28.88 1.58
CA ALA A 354 -6.57 -29.49 0.31
C ALA A 354 -6.84 -28.53 -0.86
N VAL A 355 -5.98 -28.58 -1.88
CA VAL A 355 -6.20 -27.91 -3.16
C VAL A 355 -7.49 -28.44 -3.78
N SER A 356 -8.45 -27.55 -4.02
CA SER A 356 -9.72 -27.82 -4.68
C SER A 356 -9.63 -27.42 -6.15
N GLU A 357 -10.40 -28.07 -7.03
CA GLU A 357 -10.57 -27.62 -8.42
C GLU A 357 -11.29 -26.27 -8.52
N GLU A 358 -11.87 -25.80 -7.42
CA GLU A 358 -12.56 -24.52 -7.32
C GLU A 358 -11.67 -23.39 -6.79
N ASP A 359 -10.43 -23.68 -6.39
CA ASP A 359 -9.48 -22.66 -5.94
C ASP A 359 -9.13 -21.71 -7.09
N MET A 360 -8.91 -20.43 -6.78
CA MET A 360 -8.67 -19.38 -7.78
C MET A 360 -7.51 -18.47 -7.37
N GLY A 361 -6.96 -17.77 -8.35
CA GLY A 361 -5.79 -16.94 -8.14
C GLY A 361 -4.55 -17.77 -7.78
N GLY A 362 -3.60 -17.19 -7.07
CA GLY A 362 -2.32 -17.81 -6.75
C GLY A 362 -1.15 -16.84 -6.95
N TRP A 363 0.06 -17.29 -6.68
CA TRP A 363 1.26 -16.45 -6.86
C TRP A 363 1.48 -16.06 -8.33
N GLU A 364 1.20 -16.99 -9.27
CA GLU A 364 1.20 -16.74 -10.71
C GLU A 364 0.24 -15.62 -11.13
N ALA A 365 -0.82 -15.31 -10.35
CA ALA A 365 -1.72 -14.20 -10.67
C ALA A 365 -1.02 -12.83 -10.62
N LEU A 366 0.13 -12.73 -9.95
CA LEU A 366 0.98 -11.54 -9.95
C LEU A 366 1.77 -11.36 -11.26
N ASN A 367 1.99 -12.46 -11.99
CA ASN A 367 2.74 -12.51 -13.24
C ASN A 367 1.98 -11.76 -14.35
N GLY A 368 2.72 -10.99 -15.15
CA GLY A 368 2.20 -10.34 -16.35
C GLY A 368 1.27 -9.15 -16.09
N GLY A 369 1.50 -8.07 -16.82
CA GLY A 369 0.51 -7.02 -17.12
C GLY A 369 -0.09 -6.26 -15.94
N GLY A 370 0.57 -6.21 -14.77
CA GLY A 370 0.18 -5.30 -13.69
C GLY A 370 0.61 -3.87 -13.99
N LYS A 371 0.03 -2.90 -13.27
CA LYS A 371 0.36 -1.48 -13.42
C LYS A 371 1.04 -0.97 -12.15
N VAL A 372 1.98 -0.04 -12.31
CA VAL A 372 2.79 0.51 -11.20
C VAL A 372 1.89 1.31 -10.26
N GLU A 373 0.96 2.09 -10.80
CA GLU A 373 -0.01 2.86 -10.04
C GLU A 373 -0.91 1.98 -9.16
N ASP A 374 -1.36 0.82 -9.65
CA ASP A 374 -2.18 -0.12 -8.86
C ASP A 374 -1.36 -0.65 -7.68
N ALA A 375 -0.10 -1.04 -7.91
CA ALA A 375 0.78 -1.54 -6.86
C ALA A 375 1.14 -0.46 -5.83
N LEU A 376 1.37 0.78 -6.27
CA LEU A 376 1.61 1.92 -5.38
C LEU A 376 0.39 2.18 -4.50
N ALA A 377 -0.82 2.18 -5.07
CA ALA A 377 -2.06 2.33 -4.32
C ALA A 377 -2.25 1.18 -3.30
N ASP A 378 -2.00 -0.06 -3.70
CA ASP A 378 -2.19 -1.22 -2.83
C ASP A 378 -1.16 -1.31 -1.70
N LEU A 379 0.06 -0.84 -1.91
CA LEU A 379 1.11 -0.86 -0.88
C LEU A 379 1.03 0.33 0.08
N THR A 380 0.44 1.45 -0.32
CA THR A 380 0.44 2.69 0.48
C THR A 380 -0.94 3.11 0.98
N GLY A 381 -2.02 2.56 0.41
CA GLY A 381 -3.37 3.10 0.57
C GLY A 381 -3.51 4.51 -0.02
N GLY A 382 -2.58 4.92 -0.88
CA GLY A 382 -2.58 6.22 -1.54
C GLY A 382 -3.57 6.33 -2.70
N VAL A 383 -3.47 7.42 -3.45
CA VAL A 383 -4.16 7.62 -4.74
C VAL A 383 -3.11 7.80 -5.82
N ALA A 384 -3.13 6.93 -6.82
CA ALA A 384 -2.07 6.86 -7.83
C ALA A 384 -2.57 7.12 -9.25
N GLY A 385 -1.66 7.56 -10.10
CA GLY A 385 -1.92 7.84 -11.51
C GLY A 385 -0.62 8.05 -12.28
N ARG A 386 -0.74 8.40 -13.56
CA ARG A 386 0.43 8.63 -14.42
C ARG A 386 0.24 9.82 -15.36
N PHE A 387 1.34 10.45 -15.72
CA PHE A 387 1.38 11.52 -16.71
C PHE A 387 2.68 11.47 -17.51
N TYR A 388 2.72 12.21 -18.62
CA TYR A 388 3.89 12.28 -19.48
C TYR A 388 4.63 13.60 -19.25
N THR A 389 5.96 13.55 -19.25
CA THR A 389 6.81 14.74 -19.06
C THR A 389 6.59 15.78 -20.17
N GLN A 390 6.36 15.32 -21.39
CA GLN A 390 6.14 16.17 -22.57
C GLN A 390 4.89 17.06 -22.47
N ASP A 391 3.95 16.74 -21.57
CA ASP A 391 2.70 17.50 -21.38
C ASP A 391 2.89 18.78 -20.56
N VAL A 392 4.09 18.98 -20.00
CA VAL A 392 4.40 20.08 -19.08
C VAL A 392 5.79 20.64 -19.39
N SER A 393 6.05 21.91 -19.09
CA SER A 393 7.41 22.47 -19.23
C SER A 393 8.34 21.98 -18.11
N PRO A 394 9.67 21.91 -18.34
CA PRO A 394 10.63 21.45 -17.33
C PRO A 394 10.50 22.18 -15.98
N ASP A 395 10.39 23.52 -15.99
CA ASP A 395 10.25 24.32 -14.77
C ASP A 395 8.99 23.97 -13.96
N ARG A 396 7.86 23.79 -14.67
CA ARG A 396 6.58 23.45 -14.02
C ARG A 396 6.60 22.03 -13.48
N LEU A 397 7.24 21.11 -14.20
CA LEU A 397 7.47 19.75 -13.73
C LEU A 397 8.33 19.74 -12.47
N PHE A 398 9.41 20.51 -12.45
CA PHE A 398 10.27 20.64 -11.28
C PHE A 398 9.53 21.21 -10.09
N ILE A 399 8.80 22.33 -10.25
CA ILE A 399 8.01 22.95 -9.16
C ILE A 399 7.00 21.93 -8.61
N TYR A 400 6.32 21.21 -9.50
CA TYR A 400 5.36 20.18 -9.12
C TYR A 400 6.00 19.08 -8.27
N ILE A 401 7.11 18.49 -8.73
CA ILE A 401 7.82 17.44 -7.98
C ILE A 401 8.40 18.01 -6.68
N HIS A 402 9.01 19.19 -6.72
CA HIS A 402 9.62 19.85 -5.57
C HIS A 402 8.61 20.09 -4.45
N ASP A 403 7.44 20.64 -4.76
CA ASP A 403 6.45 20.99 -3.75
C ASP A 403 5.77 19.75 -3.17
N LEU A 404 5.68 18.68 -3.95
CA LEU A 404 4.92 17.47 -3.59
C LEU A 404 5.78 16.31 -3.11
N GLN A 405 7.11 16.39 -3.22
CA GLN A 405 8.04 15.32 -2.85
C GLN A 405 7.88 14.82 -1.41
N ARG A 406 7.27 15.59 -0.50
CA ARG A 406 6.99 15.14 0.87
C ARG A 406 5.77 14.22 0.95
N ASP A 407 4.75 14.51 0.15
CA ASP A 407 3.41 13.89 0.23
C ASP A 407 3.15 12.92 -0.93
N THR A 408 4.11 12.74 -1.84
CA THR A 408 3.93 12.01 -3.10
C THR A 408 5.18 11.22 -3.45
N LEU A 409 4.99 9.96 -3.83
CA LEU A 409 6.03 9.14 -4.46
C LEU A 409 6.00 9.34 -5.97
N PHE A 410 7.17 9.43 -6.59
CA PHE A 410 7.30 9.53 -8.04
C PHE A 410 8.19 8.40 -8.58
N VAL A 411 7.62 7.55 -9.43
CA VAL A 411 8.35 6.55 -10.21
C VAL A 411 8.47 7.07 -11.64
N CYS A 412 9.61 6.91 -12.27
CA CYS A 412 9.85 7.43 -13.61
C CYS A 412 10.44 6.37 -14.54
N ARG A 413 10.11 6.46 -15.83
CA ARG A 413 10.64 5.57 -16.88
C ARG A 413 11.37 6.38 -17.95
N PRO A 414 12.61 6.00 -18.31
CA PRO A 414 13.35 6.60 -19.41
C PRO A 414 12.59 6.44 -20.73
N ASN A 415 12.62 7.45 -21.59
CA ASN A 415 12.13 7.34 -22.96
C ASN A 415 13.21 6.65 -23.83
N PRO A 416 13.03 5.38 -24.24
CA PRO A 416 14.04 4.61 -24.95
C PRO A 416 14.37 5.25 -26.29
N THR A 417 13.37 5.76 -27.01
CA THR A 417 13.55 6.40 -28.31
C THR A 417 14.43 7.63 -28.20
N THR A 418 14.16 8.52 -27.24
CA THR A 418 14.99 9.72 -27.05
C THR A 418 16.40 9.36 -26.58
N CYS A 419 16.53 8.42 -25.65
CA CYS A 419 17.83 7.97 -25.14
C CYS A 419 18.71 7.37 -26.25
N GLU A 420 18.14 6.51 -27.11
CA GLU A 420 18.84 5.91 -28.24
C GLU A 420 19.29 6.96 -29.27
N LEU A 421 18.40 7.90 -29.62
CA LEU A 421 18.71 8.96 -30.59
C LEU A 421 19.84 9.89 -30.12
N GLN A 422 19.89 10.18 -28.82
CA GLN A 422 20.90 11.08 -28.22
C GLN A 422 22.14 10.33 -27.70
N GLY A 423 22.18 9.00 -27.81
CA GLY A 423 23.29 8.18 -27.34
C GLY A 423 23.45 8.15 -25.81
N VAL A 424 22.38 8.45 -25.06
CA VAL A 424 22.36 8.47 -23.60
C VAL A 424 22.09 7.05 -23.08
N ARG A 425 22.97 6.57 -22.19
CA ARG A 425 22.92 5.20 -21.67
C ARG A 425 22.08 5.04 -20.40
N LEU A 426 20.87 5.57 -20.40
CA LEU A 426 19.87 5.20 -19.40
C LEU A 426 19.27 3.85 -19.81
N ASN A 427 19.14 2.92 -18.87
CA ASN A 427 18.56 1.62 -19.16
C ASN A 427 17.04 1.65 -18.93
N PRO A 428 16.18 1.56 -19.96
CA PRO A 428 14.73 1.65 -19.82
C PRO A 428 14.10 0.44 -19.11
N TYR A 429 14.87 -0.64 -18.90
CA TYR A 429 14.41 -1.86 -18.25
C TYR A 429 14.57 -1.85 -16.73
N TYR A 430 15.31 -0.89 -16.18
CA TYR A 430 15.48 -0.75 -14.72
C TYR A 430 14.48 0.24 -14.12
N PRO A 431 14.10 0.03 -12.85
CA PRO A 431 13.22 0.95 -12.13
C PRO A 431 13.98 2.22 -11.75
N TYR A 432 13.37 3.39 -12.00
CA TYR A 432 13.84 4.66 -11.48
C TYR A 432 12.76 5.33 -10.63
N ALA A 433 13.17 5.96 -9.55
CA ALA A 433 12.29 6.74 -8.69
C ALA A 433 12.95 8.06 -8.30
N VAL A 434 12.15 9.11 -8.15
CA VAL A 434 12.63 10.39 -7.65
C VAL A 434 12.75 10.32 -6.14
N ASN A 435 13.96 10.53 -5.62
CA ASN A 435 14.19 10.61 -4.18
C ASN A 435 13.84 11.99 -3.63
N ARG A 436 14.32 13.04 -4.31
CA ARG A 436 14.08 14.44 -3.95
C ARG A 436 14.37 15.40 -5.10
N ALA A 437 13.83 16.61 -5.00
CA ALA A 437 14.11 17.72 -5.89
C ALA A 437 14.59 18.93 -5.08
N VAL A 438 15.67 19.57 -5.55
CA VAL A 438 16.40 20.61 -4.81
C VAL A 438 16.82 21.74 -5.75
N GLN A 439 16.70 22.97 -5.26
CA GLN A 439 17.33 24.14 -5.89
C GLN A 439 18.74 24.32 -5.33
N TRP A 440 19.75 24.37 -6.20
CA TRP A 440 21.15 24.49 -5.79
C TRP A 440 21.90 25.47 -6.70
N GLU A 441 22.54 26.49 -6.12
CA GLU A 441 23.33 27.50 -6.87
C GLU A 441 22.57 28.15 -8.05
N GLY A 442 21.24 28.28 -7.93
CA GLY A 442 20.37 28.83 -8.98
C GLY A 442 19.93 27.84 -10.06
N GLY A 443 20.40 26.58 -10.01
CA GLY A 443 19.93 25.48 -10.85
C GLY A 443 18.89 24.60 -10.17
N LEU A 444 18.16 23.84 -10.98
CA LEU A 444 17.09 22.93 -10.56
C LEU A 444 17.55 21.48 -10.77
N TYR A 445 17.61 20.70 -9.69
CA TYR A 445 18.17 19.35 -9.73
C TYR A 445 17.27 18.32 -9.06
N LEU A 446 17.16 17.15 -9.66
CA LEU A 446 16.49 15.99 -9.10
C LEU A 446 17.51 14.92 -8.73
N GLN A 447 17.36 14.32 -7.55
CA GLN A 447 18.08 13.11 -7.18
C GLN A 447 17.20 11.92 -7.51
N LEU A 448 17.69 11.05 -8.38
CA LEU A 448 17.04 9.82 -8.79
C LEU A 448 17.71 8.63 -8.10
N PHE A 449 16.94 7.57 -7.96
CA PHE A 449 17.40 6.26 -7.53
C PHE A 449 17.25 5.28 -8.68
N CYS A 450 18.34 4.59 -9.05
CA CYS A 450 18.34 3.50 -10.01
C CYS A 450 18.35 2.18 -9.24
N GLY A 451 17.27 1.42 -9.37
CA GLY A 451 17.14 0.12 -8.72
C GLY A 451 17.78 -1.05 -9.49
N GLY A 452 18.66 -0.75 -10.44
CA GLY A 452 19.48 -1.74 -11.14
C GLY A 452 20.71 -2.17 -10.33
N PRO A 453 21.40 -3.25 -10.76
CA PRO A 453 22.60 -3.78 -10.11
C PRO A 453 23.80 -2.82 -10.13
N GLY A 454 23.82 -1.91 -11.12
CA GLY A 454 24.71 -0.76 -11.15
C GLY A 454 23.92 0.54 -11.29
N VAL A 455 24.61 1.68 -11.27
CA VAL A 455 23.97 2.98 -11.56
C VAL A 455 24.08 3.30 -13.03
N TYR A 456 22.91 3.34 -13.67
CA TYR A 456 22.74 3.72 -15.06
C TYR A 456 22.24 5.17 -15.10
N ASP A 457 23.14 6.12 -14.91
CA ASP A 457 22.87 7.56 -14.97
C ASP A 457 23.11 8.16 -16.37
N GLY A 458 23.46 7.32 -17.36
CA GLY A 458 23.80 7.76 -18.71
C GLY A 458 25.06 8.64 -18.80
N GLY A 459 25.82 8.77 -17.71
CA GLY A 459 26.91 9.76 -17.60
C GLY A 459 26.44 11.21 -17.41
N LEU A 460 25.13 11.43 -17.22
CA LEU A 460 24.55 12.77 -17.15
C LEU A 460 24.98 13.52 -15.89
N GLN A 461 25.10 12.82 -14.75
CA GLN A 461 25.53 13.44 -13.49
C GLN A 461 26.90 14.12 -13.64
N ASP A 462 27.84 13.46 -14.33
CA ASP A 462 29.21 13.97 -14.48
C ASP A 462 29.29 15.18 -15.42
N ILE A 463 28.23 15.44 -16.21
CA ILE A 463 28.15 16.51 -17.21
C ILE A 463 27.35 17.70 -16.69
N THR A 464 26.16 17.46 -16.13
CA THR A 464 25.17 18.53 -15.88
C THR A 464 25.01 18.92 -14.42
N VAL A 465 25.64 18.18 -13.49
CA VAL A 465 25.52 18.41 -12.05
C VAL A 465 26.79 19.01 -11.46
N PRO A 466 26.69 20.12 -10.70
CA PRO A 466 27.82 20.69 -9.97
C PRO A 466 28.40 19.71 -8.94
N TYR A 467 29.73 19.64 -8.87
CA TYR A 467 30.44 18.82 -7.89
C TYR A 467 30.09 19.20 -6.43
N THR A 468 29.74 20.47 -6.19
CA THR A 468 29.31 20.99 -4.87
C THR A 468 27.99 20.40 -4.39
N LEU A 469 27.12 19.95 -5.32
CA LEU A 469 25.87 19.27 -5.00
C LEU A 469 26.08 17.75 -4.85
N SER A 470 26.76 17.12 -5.81
CA SER A 470 26.90 15.65 -5.82
C SER A 470 27.69 15.10 -4.63
N ARG A 471 28.61 15.90 -4.06
CA ARG A 471 29.40 15.54 -2.87
C ARG A 471 28.95 16.25 -1.59
N ASN A 472 27.76 16.83 -1.59
CA ASN A 472 27.28 17.56 -0.42
C ASN A 472 27.04 16.63 0.78
N GLU A 473 27.39 17.07 1.98
CA GLU A 473 27.14 16.31 3.21
C GLU A 473 25.67 16.33 3.63
N LYS A 474 24.91 17.36 3.22
CA LYS A 474 23.45 17.46 3.50
C LYS A 474 22.63 16.37 2.83
N TYR A 475 23.10 15.88 1.69
CA TYR A 475 22.45 14.85 0.90
C TYR A 475 23.38 13.65 0.88
N PRO A 476 23.33 12.73 1.87
CA PRO A 476 24.33 11.70 2.06
C PRO A 476 24.25 10.56 1.04
N GLU A 477 23.19 10.48 0.25
CA GLU A 477 22.99 9.41 -0.74
C GLU A 477 24.00 9.52 -1.89
N ARG A 478 24.55 8.37 -2.32
CA ARG A 478 25.66 8.32 -3.29
C ARG A 478 25.38 7.36 -4.45
N ARG A 479 26.24 7.46 -5.47
CA ARG A 479 26.21 6.63 -6.67
C ARG A 479 26.41 5.15 -6.35
N GLU A 480 27.20 4.81 -5.35
CA GLU A 480 27.41 3.42 -4.95
C GLU A 480 26.11 2.78 -4.45
N ASP A 481 25.30 3.54 -3.71
CA ASP A 481 24.01 3.11 -3.17
C ASP A 481 22.85 3.20 -4.17
N GLY A 482 23.08 3.63 -5.42
CA GLY A 482 22.02 3.69 -6.45
C GLY A 482 21.57 5.10 -6.82
N PHE A 483 22.10 6.13 -6.17
CA PHE A 483 21.60 7.49 -6.29
C PHE A 483 22.45 8.33 -7.22
N PHE A 484 21.80 9.10 -8.07
CA PHE A 484 22.49 10.07 -8.90
C PHE A 484 21.64 11.33 -9.07
N TRP A 485 22.30 12.43 -9.38
CA TRP A 485 21.66 13.71 -9.63
C TRP A 485 21.52 13.96 -11.12
N LEU A 486 20.50 14.73 -11.46
CA LEU A 486 20.20 15.15 -12.83
C LEU A 486 19.63 16.57 -12.83
N ASN A 487 19.94 17.36 -13.86
CA ASN A 487 19.26 18.64 -14.08
C ASN A 487 17.79 18.40 -14.47
N ALA A 488 16.89 19.32 -14.07
CA ALA A 488 15.47 19.24 -14.42
C ALA A 488 15.18 19.19 -15.93
N GLU A 489 15.98 19.87 -16.77
CA GLU A 489 15.86 19.85 -18.23
C GLU A 489 16.21 18.47 -18.80
N ASP A 490 17.32 17.87 -18.37
CA ASP A 490 17.70 16.51 -18.78
C ASP A 490 16.67 15.48 -18.31
N PHE A 491 16.15 15.65 -17.09
CA PHE A 491 15.10 14.78 -16.56
C PHE A 491 13.85 14.82 -17.44
N HIS A 492 13.43 16.02 -17.84
CA HIS A 492 12.28 16.23 -18.72
C HIS A 492 12.49 15.61 -20.11
N GLU A 493 13.68 15.75 -20.68
CA GLU A 493 14.02 15.24 -22.02
C GLU A 493 14.12 13.71 -22.05
N TYR A 494 14.82 13.11 -21.08
CA TYR A 494 15.17 11.68 -21.11
C TYR A 494 14.19 10.77 -20.41
N PHE A 495 13.35 11.27 -19.49
CA PHE A 495 12.28 10.48 -18.86
C PHE A 495 10.95 10.83 -19.50
N GLY A 496 10.21 9.82 -19.97
CA GLY A 496 8.96 10.03 -20.72
C GLY A 496 7.69 9.87 -19.90
N THR A 497 7.70 8.97 -18.92
CA THR A 497 6.51 8.61 -18.13
C THR A 497 6.82 8.73 -16.64
N ILE A 498 5.92 9.39 -15.91
CA ILE A 498 5.99 9.51 -14.45
C ILE A 498 4.69 8.94 -13.87
N PHE A 499 4.85 8.06 -12.89
CA PHE A 499 3.78 7.58 -12.03
C PHE A 499 3.85 8.33 -10.71
N GLU A 500 2.72 8.85 -10.27
CA GLU A 500 2.60 9.51 -8.98
C GLU A 500 1.71 8.70 -8.04
N CYS A 501 2.02 8.71 -6.76
CA CYS A 501 1.16 8.19 -5.72
C CYS A 501 1.08 9.17 -4.55
N ARG A 502 -0.10 9.77 -4.37
CA ARG A 502 -0.42 10.70 -3.28
C ARG A 502 -0.61 9.91 -1.98
N LEU A 503 0.22 10.20 -0.99
CA LEU A 503 0.23 9.53 0.30
C LEU A 503 -0.87 10.10 1.21
N VAL A 504 -2.13 9.84 0.86
CA VAL A 504 -3.30 10.35 1.60
C VAL A 504 -3.54 9.61 2.92
N ASN A 505 -3.06 8.37 3.04
CA ASN A 505 -3.26 7.50 4.20
C ASN A 505 -1.98 7.23 5.02
N SER A 506 -0.88 7.90 4.70
CA SER A 506 0.39 7.82 5.41
C SER A 506 0.60 9.05 6.28
N GLY A 507 1.24 8.86 7.45
CA GLY A 507 1.79 9.97 8.23
C GLY A 507 3.00 10.62 7.54
N ASP A 508 3.72 11.46 8.26
CA ASP A 508 4.89 12.15 7.70
C ASP A 508 6.08 11.20 7.46
N VAL A 509 6.27 10.84 6.18
CA VAL A 509 7.37 10.00 5.68
C VAL A 509 8.50 10.82 5.05
N SER A 510 8.63 12.10 5.38
CA SER A 510 9.67 12.97 4.84
C SER A 510 11.09 12.46 5.11
N LEU A 511 12.00 12.73 4.17
CA LEU A 511 13.44 12.62 4.38
C LEU A 511 14.00 13.96 4.90
N PRO A 512 15.19 13.97 5.53
CA PRO A 512 15.89 15.20 5.87
C PRO A 512 16.06 16.13 4.67
N GLU A 513 16.04 17.44 4.92
CA GLU A 513 16.16 18.51 3.89
C GLU A 513 15.03 18.55 2.84
N MET A 514 13.91 17.84 3.06
CA MET A 514 12.70 18.06 2.27
C MET A 514 11.97 19.34 2.68
N PRO A 515 11.14 19.92 1.80
CA PRO A 515 10.28 21.05 2.13
C PRO A 515 9.41 20.79 3.37
N PRO A 516 9.02 21.84 4.11
CA PRO A 516 8.11 21.70 5.26
C PRO A 516 6.77 21.07 4.84
N PRO A 517 5.99 20.49 5.78
CA PRO A 517 4.66 19.98 5.47
C PRO A 517 3.79 21.08 4.87
N ARG A 518 3.02 20.74 3.83
CA ARG A 518 2.09 21.69 3.20
C ARG A 518 0.84 21.94 4.04
N PHE A 519 0.52 21.02 4.95
CA PHE A 519 -0.63 21.10 5.86
C PHE A 519 -0.15 21.12 7.31
N GLU A 520 -0.74 21.97 8.14
CA GLU A 520 -0.58 21.91 9.60
C GLU A 520 -1.37 20.69 10.10
N THR A 521 -0.70 19.63 10.55
CA THR A 521 -1.33 18.41 11.13
C THR A 521 -2.10 18.67 12.44
N ILE A 522 -2.11 19.91 12.95
CA ILE A 522 -2.64 20.24 14.27
C ILE A 522 -3.63 21.40 14.17
N ARG A 523 -4.92 21.09 13.96
CA ARG A 523 -6.01 21.78 14.66
C ARG A 523 -7.09 20.76 15.01
N PRO A 524 -7.43 20.57 16.29
CA PRO A 524 -8.71 19.95 16.60
C PRO A 524 -9.82 20.78 15.95
N PRO A 525 -10.90 20.16 15.45
CA PRO A 525 -12.01 20.91 14.89
C PRO A 525 -12.47 21.95 15.92
N PRO A 526 -12.61 23.24 15.56
CA PRO A 526 -13.11 24.23 16.50
C PRO A 526 -14.46 23.77 17.05
N SER A 527 -14.62 23.84 18.38
CA SER A 527 -15.88 23.47 19.03
C SER A 527 -17.04 24.29 18.44
N GLU A 528 -18.26 23.73 18.44
CA GLU A 528 -19.45 24.50 18.01
C GLU A 528 -19.57 25.84 18.74
N LEU A 529 -19.19 25.87 20.02
CA LEU A 529 -19.12 27.09 20.82
C LEU A 529 -18.14 28.12 20.25
N SER A 530 -16.99 27.68 19.72
CA SER A 530 -15.98 28.52 19.08
C SER A 530 -16.46 29.07 17.73
N LEU A 531 -17.18 28.25 16.96
CA LEU A 531 -17.79 28.66 15.68
C LEU A 531 -18.94 29.67 15.90
N MET A 532 -19.77 29.47 16.91
CA MET A 532 -20.81 30.42 17.31
C MET A 532 -20.21 31.72 17.85
N ALA A 533 -19.16 31.65 18.69
CA ALA A 533 -18.47 32.82 19.21
C ALA A 533 -17.73 33.63 18.13
N SER A 534 -17.33 32.97 17.03
CA SER A 534 -16.68 33.61 15.89
C SER A 534 -17.67 34.20 14.87
N GLY A 535 -18.98 34.10 15.11
CA GLY A 535 -20.01 34.59 14.19
C GLY A 535 -20.08 33.80 12.87
N MET A 536 -19.52 32.58 12.84
CA MET A 536 -19.39 31.73 11.64
C MET A 536 -20.59 30.83 11.38
N MET A 537 -21.63 30.88 12.22
CA MET A 537 -22.97 30.38 11.93
C MET A 537 -23.95 31.56 11.84
N ALA A 538 -24.77 31.58 10.78
CA ALA A 538 -25.86 32.55 10.69
C ALA A 538 -26.92 32.25 11.76
N PRO A 539 -27.47 33.27 12.46
CA PRO A 539 -28.60 33.04 13.35
C PRO A 539 -29.76 32.50 12.52
N SER A 540 -30.35 31.39 12.97
CA SER A 540 -31.55 30.81 12.36
C SER A 540 -32.58 31.91 12.13
N MET A 541 -33.08 32.04 10.90
CA MET A 541 -34.11 33.01 10.54
C MET A 541 -35.25 32.98 11.57
N GLY A 542 -35.43 34.09 12.27
CA GLY A 542 -36.59 34.33 13.09
C GLY A 542 -37.81 34.66 12.24
N ASP A 543 -38.93 34.11 12.70
CA ASP A 543 -40.23 34.78 12.81
C ASP A 543 -40.93 35.22 11.50
N MET A 544 -41.81 34.35 11.00
CA MET A 544 -43.09 34.78 10.42
C MET A 544 -44.20 33.78 10.80
N GLY A 545 -44.92 34.09 11.88
CA GLY A 545 -46.38 34.22 11.86
C GLY A 545 -47.28 32.98 11.72
N LEU A 546 -47.99 32.72 12.83
CA LEU A 546 -49.37 32.20 12.97
C LEU A 546 -49.64 30.68 13.08
N ALA A 547 -49.80 30.30 14.36
CA ALA A 547 -50.97 29.64 14.95
C ALA A 547 -51.20 28.14 14.68
N GLY A 548 -50.87 27.34 15.70
CA GLY A 548 -51.48 26.02 15.93
C GLY A 548 -50.54 24.96 16.47
N ALA A 549 -50.07 25.09 17.72
CA ALA A 549 -49.41 24.00 18.43
C ALA A 549 -50.01 23.84 19.83
N PRO A 550 -50.34 22.62 20.25
CA PRO A 550 -50.20 22.22 21.64
C PRO A 550 -49.06 21.21 21.81
N HIS A 551 -48.18 21.53 22.76
CA HIS A 551 -47.37 20.63 23.59
C HIS A 551 -46.47 19.58 22.93
N LEU A 552 -45.16 19.86 22.92
CA LEU A 552 -44.15 18.85 23.21
C LEU A 552 -43.33 19.33 24.43
N ALA A 553 -43.63 18.73 25.58
CA ALA A 553 -42.77 18.79 26.76
C ALA A 553 -42.16 17.40 26.95
N ALA A 554 -40.83 17.38 27.10
CA ALA A 554 -40.03 16.36 27.76
C ALA A 554 -40.28 14.89 27.36
N ILE A 555 -39.42 14.37 26.47
CA ILE A 555 -38.93 12.99 26.59
C ILE A 555 -37.40 13.09 26.61
N THR A 556 -36.87 12.90 27.81
CA THR A 556 -35.48 12.57 28.10
C THR A 556 -35.24 11.09 27.80
N ASP A 557 -33.99 10.76 27.45
CA ASP A 557 -33.40 9.45 27.14
C ASP A 557 -33.76 8.81 25.80
N GLY A 558 -32.74 8.75 24.91
CA GLY A 558 -32.71 7.81 23.78
C GLY A 558 -32.17 8.31 22.43
N GLY A 559 -31.79 9.59 22.25
CA GLY A 559 -31.58 10.16 20.90
C GLY A 559 -30.24 10.84 20.59
N HIS A 560 -29.23 10.73 21.46
CA HIS A 560 -27.97 11.49 21.28
C HIS A 560 -26.91 10.80 20.40
N GLU A 561 -26.99 9.48 20.19
CA GLU A 561 -25.94 8.72 19.47
C GLU A 561 -26.12 8.72 17.93
N ASP A 562 -27.36 8.69 17.43
CA ASP A 562 -27.63 8.63 15.98
C ASP A 562 -27.32 9.95 15.23
N MET A 563 -27.48 11.11 15.89
CA MET A 563 -27.13 12.39 15.25
C MET A 563 -25.62 12.51 15.01
N ASN A 564 -24.80 11.99 15.92
CA ASN A 564 -23.34 12.13 15.87
C ASN A 564 -22.75 11.32 14.69
N ALA A 565 -23.30 10.15 14.40
CA ALA A 565 -22.91 9.29 13.28
C ALA A 565 -23.19 9.91 11.91
N MET A 566 -24.40 10.47 11.75
CA MET A 566 -24.80 11.16 10.53
C MET A 566 -23.95 12.42 10.31
N GLU A 567 -23.56 13.09 11.40
CA GLU A 567 -22.65 14.23 11.36
C GLU A 567 -21.21 13.84 11.00
N ILE A 568 -20.70 12.73 11.52
CA ILE A 568 -19.38 12.18 11.19
C ILE A 568 -19.32 11.79 9.70
N ARG A 569 -20.35 11.10 9.16
CA ARG A 569 -20.44 10.75 7.73
C ARG A 569 -20.42 11.99 6.83
N ARG A 570 -21.04 13.09 7.27
CA ARG A 570 -20.99 14.38 6.55
C ARG A 570 -19.65 15.10 6.70
N ARG A 571 -18.94 14.92 7.81
CA ARG A 571 -17.70 15.64 8.15
C ARG A 571 -16.41 14.93 7.71
N GLY A 572 -16.49 13.66 7.31
CA GLY A 572 -15.36 12.84 6.88
C GLY A 572 -14.56 12.27 8.03
N VAL A 573 -13.94 11.11 7.82
CA VAL A 573 -13.17 10.41 8.85
C VAL A 573 -11.73 10.87 8.81
N GLN A 574 -11.22 11.45 9.91
CA GLN A 574 -9.79 11.72 10.06
C GLN A 574 -9.12 10.54 10.74
N HIS A 575 -8.23 9.86 10.00
CA HIS A 575 -7.50 8.72 10.53
C HIS A 575 -6.34 9.14 11.42
N VAL A 576 -5.88 8.18 12.23
CA VAL A 576 -4.67 8.32 13.04
C VAL A 576 -3.55 7.46 12.43
N GLY A 577 -2.34 8.01 12.37
CA GLY A 577 -1.13 7.31 11.95
C GLY A 577 -0.68 6.27 12.98
N THR A 578 0.26 5.42 12.57
CA THR A 578 0.86 4.40 13.46
C THR A 578 1.69 5.02 14.59
N ASP A 579 2.01 6.30 14.49
CA ASP A 579 2.66 7.13 15.51
C ASP A 579 1.65 7.78 16.48
N GLY A 580 0.36 7.49 16.34
CA GLY A 580 -0.71 8.07 17.15
C GLY A 580 -1.08 9.51 16.77
N GLN A 581 -0.53 10.07 15.69
CA GLN A 581 -0.83 11.43 15.24
C GLN A 581 -1.97 11.43 14.21
N PRO A 582 -2.87 12.43 14.22
CA PRO A 582 -3.90 12.54 13.18
C PRO A 582 -3.25 12.74 11.82
N LEU A 583 -3.79 12.05 10.80
CA LEU A 583 -3.38 12.22 9.42
C LEU A 583 -3.89 13.55 8.85
N ALA A 584 -3.21 14.02 7.80
CA ALA A 584 -3.52 15.30 7.17
C ALA A 584 -4.86 15.33 6.40
N TRP A 585 -5.43 14.15 6.10
CA TRP A 585 -6.58 14.02 5.21
C TRP A 585 -7.81 13.50 5.94
N TYR A 586 -8.95 14.08 5.60
CA TYR A 586 -10.28 13.56 5.91
C TYR A 586 -10.72 12.65 4.75
N GLU A 587 -11.20 11.46 5.06
CA GLU A 587 -11.57 10.42 4.09
C GLU A 587 -13.08 10.22 4.00
N TRP A 588 -13.55 10.01 2.76
CA TRP A 588 -14.86 9.45 2.46
C TRP A 588 -14.68 8.28 1.49
N VAL A 589 -15.31 7.15 1.80
CA VAL A 589 -15.32 5.98 0.92
C VAL A 589 -16.77 5.62 0.62
N PHE A 590 -17.09 5.51 -0.66
CA PHE A 590 -18.38 5.06 -1.15
C PHE A 590 -18.16 3.82 -2.01
N ALA A 591 -18.99 2.80 -1.82
CA ALA A 591 -18.94 1.60 -2.63
C ALA A 591 -20.29 1.32 -3.29
N ASN A 592 -20.23 0.77 -4.50
CA ASN A 592 -21.38 0.26 -5.23
C ASN A 592 -21.14 -1.22 -5.59
N PRO A 593 -21.95 -2.14 -5.04
CA PRO A 593 -21.82 -3.56 -5.31
C PRO A 593 -22.53 -4.00 -6.60
N GLY A 594 -23.28 -3.08 -7.22
CA GLY A 594 -24.04 -3.32 -8.44
C GLY A 594 -23.31 -2.87 -9.70
N GLU A 595 -23.80 -3.39 -10.82
CA GLU A 595 -23.24 -3.13 -12.14
C GLU A 595 -23.39 -1.65 -12.55
N ILE A 596 -22.26 -1.04 -12.91
CA ILE A 596 -22.17 0.31 -13.46
C ILE A 596 -22.02 0.21 -14.98
N VAL A 597 -22.94 0.87 -15.69
CA VAL A 597 -22.98 0.97 -17.16
C VAL A 597 -23.15 2.44 -17.55
N ARG A 598 -22.95 2.76 -18.83
CA ARG A 598 -23.04 4.14 -19.35
C ARG A 598 -24.37 4.87 -19.06
N ASN A 599 -25.46 4.14 -18.85
CA ASN A 599 -26.77 4.71 -18.53
C ASN A 599 -26.98 5.00 -17.03
N ASN A 600 -26.04 4.56 -16.20
CA ASN A 600 -26.07 4.67 -14.74
C ASN A 600 -24.69 5.13 -14.24
N GLU A 601 -24.09 6.09 -14.93
CA GLU A 601 -22.81 6.66 -14.54
C GLU A 601 -22.96 7.35 -13.16
N PRO A 602 -22.01 7.13 -12.23
CA PRO A 602 -22.08 7.73 -10.93
C PRO A 602 -21.64 9.20 -10.97
N GLU A 603 -22.33 10.00 -10.17
CA GLU A 603 -22.06 11.42 -9.97
C GLU A 603 -21.77 11.66 -8.48
N PHE A 604 -20.63 12.28 -8.18
CA PHE A 604 -20.23 12.60 -6.81
C PHE A 604 -20.15 14.11 -6.64
N VAL A 605 -20.78 14.63 -5.59
CA VAL A 605 -20.85 16.05 -5.31
C VAL A 605 -19.97 16.35 -4.10
N VAL A 606 -18.97 17.21 -4.29
CA VAL A 606 -18.08 17.71 -3.24
C VAL A 606 -18.42 19.17 -2.97
N THR A 607 -18.85 19.47 -1.74
CA THR A 607 -19.17 20.83 -1.30
C THR A 607 -18.08 21.31 -0.35
N VAL A 608 -17.38 22.37 -0.75
CA VAL A 608 -16.33 23.00 0.06
C VAL A 608 -16.83 24.34 0.57
N PRO A 609 -16.99 24.52 1.90
CA PRO A 609 -17.46 25.78 2.44
C PRO A 609 -16.38 26.88 2.35
N GLN A 610 -16.81 28.13 2.26
CA GLN A 610 -15.91 29.27 2.06
C GLN A 610 -14.90 29.49 3.21
N HIS A 611 -15.15 28.97 4.41
CA HIS A 611 -14.21 29.04 5.53
C HIS A 611 -13.14 27.93 5.50
N ALA A 612 -13.35 26.89 4.69
CA ALA A 612 -12.43 25.76 4.55
C ALA A 612 -11.50 25.91 3.33
N VAL A 613 -11.41 27.09 2.71
CA VAL A 613 -10.46 27.34 1.60
C VAL A 613 -9.18 28.04 2.11
N PRO A 614 -8.00 27.76 1.52
CA PRO A 614 -7.75 26.81 0.44
C PRO A 614 -7.89 25.35 0.87
N CYS A 615 -8.54 24.53 0.04
CA CYS A 615 -8.72 23.10 0.26
C CYS A 615 -8.21 22.31 -0.94
N GLU A 616 -7.30 21.38 -0.71
CA GLU A 616 -6.96 20.34 -1.68
C GLU A 616 -7.92 19.17 -1.56
N ILE A 617 -8.38 18.69 -2.72
CA ILE A 617 -9.24 17.52 -2.88
C ILE A 617 -8.50 16.52 -3.78
N VAL A 618 -8.42 15.27 -3.33
CA VAL A 618 -7.86 14.14 -4.08
C VAL A 618 -8.92 13.05 -4.13
N CYS A 619 -9.29 12.59 -5.32
CA CYS A 619 -10.27 11.54 -5.49
C CYS A 619 -9.74 10.39 -6.35
N SER A 620 -10.24 9.19 -6.08
CA SER A 620 -9.99 7.97 -6.84
C SER A 620 -11.30 7.26 -7.12
N ILE A 621 -11.52 6.85 -8.36
CA ILE A 621 -12.57 5.90 -8.74
C ILE A 621 -11.88 4.59 -9.10
N GLU A 622 -12.19 3.55 -8.34
CA GLU A 622 -11.52 2.24 -8.42
C GLU A 622 -12.53 1.19 -8.88
N GLN A 623 -12.10 0.34 -9.80
CA GLN A 623 -12.84 -0.86 -10.18
C GLN A 623 -12.27 -2.10 -9.47
N PHE A 624 -13.11 -3.13 -9.33
CA PHE A 624 -12.70 -4.39 -8.69
C PHE A 624 -11.51 -5.04 -9.39
N ASP A 625 -10.51 -5.48 -8.60
CA ASP A 625 -9.39 -6.28 -9.10
C ASP A 625 -9.77 -7.77 -9.24
N PRO A 626 -9.76 -8.34 -10.46
CA PRO A 626 -10.16 -9.71 -10.72
C PRO A 626 -9.10 -10.77 -10.37
N ARG A 627 -7.87 -10.39 -9.95
CA ARG A 627 -6.75 -11.34 -9.74
C ARG A 627 -7.08 -12.49 -8.79
N MET A 628 -7.85 -12.22 -7.74
CA MET A 628 -8.30 -13.24 -6.79
C MET A 628 -9.27 -14.27 -7.41
N LEU A 629 -9.96 -13.91 -8.49
CA LEU A 629 -10.94 -14.74 -9.19
C LEU A 629 -10.39 -15.32 -10.52
N MET A 630 -9.10 -15.17 -10.77
CA MET A 630 -8.48 -15.69 -12.00
C MET A 630 -8.53 -17.21 -12.02
N LYS A 631 -9.05 -17.75 -13.12
CA LYS A 631 -9.05 -19.18 -13.43
C LYS A 631 -8.04 -19.59 -14.50
N SER A 632 -7.51 -18.61 -15.21
CA SER A 632 -6.44 -18.78 -16.19
C SER A 632 -5.46 -17.60 -16.11
N PRO A 633 -4.22 -17.75 -16.61
CA PRO A 633 -3.20 -16.69 -16.58
C PRO A 633 -3.55 -15.42 -17.36
N GLY A 634 -4.51 -15.49 -18.29
CA GLY A 634 -4.96 -14.33 -19.05
C GLY A 634 -5.72 -13.33 -18.18
N ARG A 635 -5.23 -12.09 -18.10
CA ARG A 635 -5.91 -11.01 -17.37
C ARG A 635 -6.78 -10.17 -18.30
N PRO A 636 -8.07 -9.97 -17.99
CA PRO A 636 -8.87 -8.99 -18.72
C PRO A 636 -8.34 -7.58 -18.47
N GLN A 637 -8.33 -6.76 -19.52
CA GLN A 637 -7.94 -5.36 -19.39
C GLN A 637 -9.00 -4.59 -18.61
N ALA A 638 -8.56 -3.66 -17.75
CA ALA A 638 -9.44 -2.77 -17.02
C ALA A 638 -10.29 -1.91 -17.96
N VAL A 639 -11.52 -1.57 -17.55
CA VAL A 639 -12.38 -0.66 -18.31
C VAL A 639 -11.82 0.75 -18.17
N PRO A 640 -11.54 1.48 -19.26
CA PRO A 640 -11.04 2.85 -19.16
C PRO A 640 -12.09 3.78 -18.56
N ILE A 641 -11.87 4.28 -17.35
CA ILE A 641 -12.76 5.23 -16.68
C ILE A 641 -12.19 6.64 -16.85
N LEU A 642 -13.00 7.56 -17.37
CA LEU A 642 -12.65 8.98 -17.44
C LEU A 642 -13.36 9.76 -16.34
N CYS A 643 -12.60 10.20 -15.35
CA CYS A 643 -13.09 11.05 -14.27
C CYS A 643 -13.01 12.53 -14.69
N LYS A 644 -14.09 13.29 -14.54
CA LYS A 644 -14.17 14.72 -14.87
C LYS A 644 -14.71 15.53 -13.69
N VAL A 645 -14.14 16.71 -13.46
CA VAL A 645 -14.54 17.62 -12.37
C VAL A 645 -15.07 18.93 -12.92
N TYR A 646 -16.28 19.31 -12.53
CA TYR A 646 -16.96 20.53 -12.94
C TYR A 646 -17.34 21.40 -11.74
N GLU A 647 -17.31 22.73 -11.90
CA GLU A 647 -17.76 23.70 -10.88
C GLU A 647 -19.23 24.08 -11.11
N LYS A 648 -20.03 24.16 -10.05
CA LYS A 648 -21.46 24.54 -10.13
C LYS A 648 -21.65 26.03 -10.40
N VAL A 649 -22.61 26.38 -11.28
CA VAL A 649 -22.88 27.76 -11.72
C VAL A 649 -24.30 28.19 -11.30
N ASN A 650 -24.56 28.23 -9.99
CA ASN A 650 -25.73 28.84 -9.29
C ASN A 650 -27.17 28.54 -9.79
N ILE A 651 -27.39 27.72 -10.82
CA ILE A 651 -28.69 27.26 -11.31
C ILE A 651 -28.79 25.74 -11.07
N GLU A 652 -30.00 25.26 -10.81
CA GLU A 652 -30.27 23.85 -10.52
C GLU A 652 -29.76 22.94 -11.67
N ASN A 653 -28.85 22.01 -11.33
CA ASN A 653 -28.19 21.05 -12.22
C ASN A 653 -27.40 21.66 -13.41
N THR A 654 -26.84 22.86 -13.26
CA THR A 654 -25.94 23.48 -14.25
C THR A 654 -24.52 23.67 -13.72
N TYR A 655 -23.54 23.30 -14.53
CA TYR A 655 -22.12 23.36 -14.21
C TYR A 655 -21.35 24.07 -15.31
N SER A 656 -20.16 24.57 -14.97
CA SER A 656 -19.29 25.25 -15.91
C SER A 656 -18.81 24.26 -16.97
N ASP A 657 -18.80 24.68 -18.23
CA ASP A 657 -18.16 23.94 -19.32
C ASP A 657 -16.62 23.90 -19.18
N HIS A 658 -16.04 24.89 -18.51
CA HIS A 658 -14.64 24.87 -18.05
C HIS A 658 -14.40 23.74 -17.04
N LEU A 659 -13.62 22.75 -17.47
CA LEU A 659 -13.23 21.59 -16.67
C LEU A 659 -12.18 21.98 -15.63
N VAL A 660 -12.45 21.69 -14.35
CA VAL A 660 -11.53 21.96 -13.23
C VAL A 660 -10.35 20.99 -13.26
N SER A 661 -10.65 19.70 -13.38
CA SER A 661 -9.65 18.62 -13.43
C SER A 661 -10.23 17.38 -14.11
N ARG A 662 -9.37 16.45 -14.52
CA ARG A 662 -9.77 15.16 -15.09
C ARG A 662 -8.65 14.12 -14.98
N SER A 663 -9.02 12.86 -15.04
CA SER A 663 -8.06 11.76 -15.13
C SER A 663 -7.58 11.53 -16.57
N ASN A 664 -6.65 10.59 -16.71
CA ASN A 664 -6.39 9.95 -18.00
C ASN A 664 -7.61 9.10 -18.40
N TRP A 665 -7.77 8.85 -19.70
CA TRP A 665 -8.76 7.89 -20.20
C TRP A 665 -8.06 6.63 -20.70
N ILE A 666 -7.51 5.87 -19.74
CA ILE A 666 -6.67 4.71 -20.03
C ILE A 666 -7.21 3.48 -19.28
N PRO A 667 -7.02 2.26 -19.83
CA PRO A 667 -7.40 1.01 -19.17
C PRO A 667 -6.49 0.68 -17.97
N VAL A 668 -6.74 1.33 -16.84
CA VAL A 668 -6.11 1.10 -15.54
C VAL A 668 -7.19 0.89 -14.47
N ARG A 669 -6.84 0.31 -13.33
CA ARG A 669 -7.83 0.03 -12.27
C ARG A 669 -8.39 1.31 -11.65
N ASP A 670 -7.53 2.31 -11.45
CA ASP A 670 -7.87 3.49 -10.67
C ASP A 670 -7.81 4.75 -11.55
N ALA A 671 -8.90 5.53 -11.55
CA ALA A 671 -8.96 6.84 -12.21
C ALA A 671 -8.88 7.94 -11.14
N MET A 672 -7.76 8.67 -11.11
CA MET A 672 -7.55 9.73 -10.13
C MET A 672 -7.78 11.15 -10.66
N VAL A 673 -8.23 12.04 -9.79
CA VAL A 673 -8.25 13.49 -9.99
C VAL A 673 -7.78 14.20 -8.73
N ALA A 674 -7.04 15.29 -8.89
CA ALA A 674 -6.72 16.18 -7.79
C ALA A 674 -6.88 17.64 -8.21
N PHE A 675 -7.43 18.46 -7.32
CA PHE A 675 -7.66 19.87 -7.53
C PHE A 675 -7.61 20.66 -6.23
N THR A 676 -7.26 21.94 -6.33
CA THR A 676 -7.23 22.89 -5.22
C THR A 676 -8.39 23.86 -5.37
N VAL A 677 -9.18 23.97 -4.32
CA VAL A 677 -10.32 24.88 -4.20
C VAL A 677 -9.84 26.15 -3.50
N THR A 678 -9.93 27.28 -4.19
CA THR A 678 -9.55 28.61 -3.68
C THR A 678 -10.76 29.46 -3.33
N ARG A 679 -11.95 29.12 -3.85
CA ARG A 679 -13.23 29.73 -3.52
C ARG A 679 -14.24 28.64 -3.18
N GLY A 680 -14.96 28.81 -2.08
CA GLY A 680 -15.97 27.85 -1.65
C GLY A 680 -17.05 27.67 -2.72
N GLY A 681 -17.54 26.44 -2.86
CA GLY A 681 -18.44 26.06 -3.93
C GLY A 681 -18.76 24.57 -3.92
N GLU A 682 -19.52 24.17 -4.93
CA GLU A 682 -19.91 22.78 -5.16
C GLU A 682 -19.28 22.28 -6.47
N TYR A 683 -18.68 21.10 -6.39
CA TYR A 683 -17.94 20.47 -7.48
C TYR A 683 -18.55 19.11 -7.79
N LEU A 684 -18.89 18.89 -9.05
CA LEU A 684 -19.41 17.62 -9.54
C LEU A 684 -18.29 16.81 -10.17
N ILE A 685 -18.14 15.58 -9.69
CA ILE A 685 -17.21 14.57 -10.19
C ILE A 685 -18.02 13.51 -10.91
N VAL A 686 -17.70 13.26 -12.18
CA VAL A 686 -18.43 12.33 -13.04
C VAL A 686 -17.48 11.25 -13.51
N ALA A 687 -17.91 9.99 -13.43
CA ALA A 687 -17.21 8.84 -14.00
C ALA A 687 -17.82 8.47 -15.36
N GLU A 688 -17.09 8.72 -16.45
CA GLU A 688 -17.56 8.43 -17.81
C GLU A 688 -16.96 7.12 -18.34
N LEU A 689 -17.81 6.30 -18.95
CA LEU A 689 -17.45 5.04 -19.61
C LEU A 689 -17.40 5.20 -21.14
N PRO A 690 -16.50 4.49 -21.85
CA PRO A 690 -16.22 4.73 -23.26
C PRO A 690 -17.34 4.29 -24.20
N THR A 691 -18.00 3.16 -23.94
CA THR A 691 -19.08 2.67 -24.81
C THR A 691 -20.28 2.22 -24.00
N GLY A 692 -21.44 2.09 -24.66
CA GLY A 692 -22.66 1.56 -24.03
C GLY A 692 -22.58 0.06 -23.68
N THR A 693 -21.54 -0.65 -24.14
CA THR A 693 -21.28 -2.06 -23.81
C THR A 693 -20.27 -2.21 -22.67
N SER A 694 -19.61 -1.13 -22.26
CA SER A 694 -18.75 -1.12 -21.08
C SER A 694 -19.61 -1.32 -19.84
N HIS A 695 -19.20 -2.29 -19.02
CA HIS A 695 -19.80 -2.58 -17.74
C HIS A 695 -18.69 -2.79 -16.72
N VAL A 696 -18.91 -2.28 -15.51
CA VAL A 696 -18.03 -2.44 -14.36
C VAL A 696 -18.87 -3.09 -13.26
N GLU A 697 -18.49 -4.28 -12.81
CA GLU A 697 -19.31 -5.05 -11.86
C GLU A 697 -19.44 -4.38 -10.49
N ARG A 698 -18.37 -3.74 -10.01
CA ARG A 698 -18.30 -3.04 -8.72
C ARG A 698 -17.37 -1.85 -8.82
N MET A 699 -17.72 -0.77 -8.12
CA MET A 699 -16.96 0.46 -8.15
C MET A 699 -16.85 1.07 -6.75
N ILE A 700 -15.70 1.64 -6.46
CA ILE A 700 -15.39 2.31 -5.20
C ILE A 700 -14.97 3.73 -5.52
N PHE A 701 -15.52 4.69 -4.81
CA PHE A 701 -15.13 6.08 -4.88
C PHE A 701 -14.52 6.50 -3.55
N ARG A 702 -13.27 6.96 -3.59
CA ARG A 702 -12.55 7.51 -2.45
C ARG A 702 -12.34 8.99 -2.66
N CYS A 703 -12.66 9.80 -1.67
CA CYS A 703 -12.42 11.24 -1.67
C CYS A 703 -11.63 11.62 -0.43
N TYR A 704 -10.63 12.48 -0.61
CA TYR A 704 -9.77 12.99 0.44
C TYR A 704 -9.78 14.51 0.41
N ALA A 705 -10.02 15.13 1.56
CA ALA A 705 -9.94 16.59 1.72
C ALA A 705 -8.88 16.95 2.76
N SER A 706 -8.13 18.02 2.49
CA SER A 706 -7.12 18.55 3.42
C SER A 706 -7.71 19.46 4.51
N GLN A 707 -8.99 19.81 4.42
CA GLN A 707 -9.66 20.73 5.33
C GLN A 707 -10.93 20.08 5.90
N PRO A 708 -11.28 20.38 7.17
CA PRO A 708 -12.51 19.89 7.77
C PRO A 708 -13.76 20.54 7.14
N TYR A 709 -14.94 19.99 7.46
CA TYR A 709 -16.27 20.50 7.07
C TYR A 709 -16.59 20.44 5.56
N VAL A 710 -15.72 19.83 4.76
CA VAL A 710 -16.08 19.43 3.39
C VAL A 710 -17.17 18.36 3.48
N MET A 711 -18.13 18.40 2.55
CA MET A 711 -19.18 17.39 2.45
C MET A 711 -19.08 16.68 1.11
N VAL A 712 -19.20 15.36 1.13
CA VAL A 712 -19.17 14.52 -0.07
C VAL A 712 -20.44 13.68 -0.12
N ALA A 713 -21.09 13.64 -1.28
CA ALA A 713 -22.30 12.85 -1.50
C ALA A 713 -22.24 12.12 -2.84
N ALA A 714 -22.63 10.84 -2.84
CA ALA A 714 -22.77 10.02 -4.03
C ALA A 714 -24.21 10.05 -4.53
N HIS A 715 -24.39 10.20 -5.84
CA HIS A 715 -25.68 10.25 -6.50
C HIS A 715 -25.69 9.34 -7.73
N LYS A 716 -26.85 8.71 -7.97
CA LYS A 716 -27.15 8.10 -9.27
C LYS A 716 -27.57 9.18 -10.26
N MET A 717 -26.99 9.17 -11.45
CA MET A 717 -27.37 10.08 -12.53
C MET A 717 -28.84 9.85 -12.92
N SER A 718 -29.73 10.73 -12.44
CA SER A 718 -31.16 10.72 -12.78
C SER A 718 -31.47 11.62 -13.98
N ARG A 719 -30.69 12.70 -14.16
CA ARG A 719 -30.75 13.63 -15.29
C ARG A 719 -29.35 14.11 -15.62
N LYS A 720 -29.00 14.11 -16.91
CA LYS A 720 -27.71 14.63 -17.36
C LYS A 720 -27.52 16.09 -16.94
N HIS A 721 -26.41 16.36 -16.25
CA HIS A 721 -25.99 17.70 -15.88
C HIS A 721 -25.82 18.56 -17.15
N ARG A 722 -26.12 19.86 -17.04
CA ARG A 722 -26.01 20.80 -18.17
C ARG A 722 -24.74 21.63 -18.01
N LEU A 723 -23.92 21.65 -19.07
CA LEU A 723 -22.75 22.51 -19.13
C LEU A 723 -23.14 23.88 -19.69
N VAL A 724 -22.71 24.94 -19.02
CA VAL A 724 -22.94 26.33 -19.40
C VAL A 724 -21.63 27.10 -19.37
N GLU A 725 -21.48 28.04 -20.31
CA GLU A 725 -20.32 28.93 -20.34
C GLU A 725 -20.36 29.85 -19.11
N SER A 726 -19.34 29.73 -18.25
CA SER A 726 -19.22 30.56 -17.05
C SER A 726 -18.27 31.73 -17.31
N ARG A 727 -18.75 32.96 -17.05
CA ARG A 727 -17.91 34.16 -17.10
C ARG A 727 -17.16 34.44 -15.80
N ALA A 728 -17.42 33.66 -14.75
CA ALA A 728 -16.76 33.81 -13.47
C ALA A 728 -15.35 33.20 -13.52
N LEU A 729 -14.39 33.79 -12.80
CA LEU A 729 -13.07 33.17 -12.63
C LEU A 729 -13.23 31.80 -11.96
N PRO A 730 -12.51 30.74 -12.38
CA PRO A 730 -12.61 29.42 -11.76
C PRO A 730 -12.35 29.48 -10.25
N GLY A 731 -13.21 28.83 -9.46
CA GLY A 731 -13.06 28.73 -8.01
C GLY A 731 -12.12 27.62 -7.56
N ALA A 732 -11.74 26.75 -8.50
CA ALA A 732 -10.78 25.68 -8.30
C ALA A 732 -9.83 25.57 -9.50
N SER A 733 -8.65 25.03 -9.24
CA SER A 733 -7.64 24.75 -10.24
C SER A 733 -7.14 23.32 -10.09
N ARG A 734 -6.78 22.70 -11.21
CA ARG A 734 -6.11 21.39 -11.22
C ARG A 734 -4.86 21.42 -10.33
N LEU A 735 -4.71 20.35 -9.54
CA LEU A 735 -3.54 20.13 -8.70
C LEU A 735 -2.60 19.09 -9.33
N SER A 736 -3.12 17.98 -9.87
CA SER A 736 -2.30 16.90 -10.45
C SER A 736 -1.94 17.15 -11.91
N LEU A 737 -0.79 16.64 -12.36
CA LEU A 737 -0.41 16.62 -13.79
C LEU A 737 -1.11 15.49 -14.57
N VAL A 738 -1.75 14.54 -13.89
CA VAL A 738 -2.59 13.49 -14.50
C VAL A 738 -3.73 14.15 -15.30
N GLY A 739 -3.97 13.65 -16.52
CA GLY A 739 -5.02 14.14 -17.41
C GLY A 739 -4.74 15.51 -18.05
N LEU A 740 -3.49 16.00 -18.05
CA LEU A 740 -3.10 17.27 -18.66
C LEU A 740 -3.41 17.36 -20.16
N MET A 741 -3.15 16.28 -20.89
CA MET A 741 -3.11 16.21 -22.35
C MET A 741 -4.48 16.38 -23.04
N GLN A 742 -4.89 17.60 -23.44
CA GLN A 742 -5.87 17.77 -24.52
C GLN A 742 -5.08 17.93 -25.83
N PRO A 743 -4.71 16.86 -26.54
CA PRO A 743 -4.19 17.02 -27.88
C PRO A 743 -5.35 17.40 -28.79
N ASP A 744 -5.16 18.48 -29.54
CA ASP A 744 -5.91 18.72 -30.76
C ASP A 744 -5.77 17.49 -31.66
N GLY A 745 -6.75 16.58 -31.61
CA GLY A 745 -6.77 15.36 -32.43
C GLY A 745 -7.07 14.03 -31.72
N LEU A 746 -7.21 13.98 -30.38
CA LEU A 746 -7.82 12.79 -29.76
C LEU A 746 -9.33 12.83 -29.98
N ASP A 747 -9.87 11.74 -30.54
CA ASP A 747 -11.32 11.57 -30.68
C ASP A 747 -11.95 11.71 -29.29
N LYS A 748 -12.84 12.69 -29.13
CA LYS A 748 -13.35 13.12 -27.80
C LYS A 748 -14.14 12.02 -27.07
N ASP A 749 -14.45 10.94 -27.79
CA ASP A 749 -15.29 9.83 -27.36
C ASP A 749 -14.52 8.50 -27.26
N GLN A 750 -13.18 8.49 -27.34
CA GLN A 750 -12.39 7.25 -27.24
C GLN A 750 -11.25 7.30 -26.20
N PRO A 751 -10.99 6.17 -25.51
CA PRO A 751 -9.82 6.01 -24.66
C PRO A 751 -8.50 6.26 -25.40
N VAL A 752 -7.50 6.73 -24.65
CA VAL A 752 -6.13 6.92 -25.15
C VAL A 752 -5.53 5.55 -25.47
N GLN A 753 -4.91 5.43 -26.64
CA GLN A 753 -4.14 4.23 -26.98
C GLN A 753 -2.89 4.17 -26.11
N ILE A 754 -2.78 3.12 -25.28
CA ILE A 754 -1.56 2.85 -24.52
C ILE A 754 -0.66 1.92 -25.35
N ASP A 755 0.64 2.20 -25.35
CA ASP A 755 1.64 1.21 -25.74
C ASP A 755 1.78 0.14 -24.65
N CYS A 756 1.05 -0.97 -24.83
CA CYS A 756 1.10 -2.11 -23.91
C CYS A 756 2.49 -2.77 -23.86
N GLN A 757 3.32 -2.66 -24.90
CA GLN A 757 4.66 -3.24 -24.91
C GLN A 757 5.58 -2.40 -24.04
N TYR A 758 5.53 -1.07 -24.17
CA TYR A 758 6.24 -0.13 -23.31
C TYR A 758 5.92 -0.36 -21.83
N ASP A 759 4.64 -0.54 -21.52
CA ASP A 759 4.17 -0.80 -20.16
C ASP A 759 4.60 -2.15 -19.58
N ALA A 760 4.91 -3.12 -20.45
CA ALA A 760 5.36 -4.47 -20.11
C ALA A 760 6.85 -4.69 -20.40
N MET A 761 7.64 -3.63 -20.63
CA MET A 761 9.04 -3.77 -21.05
C MET A 761 9.92 -4.43 -20.01
N ARG A 762 9.65 -4.26 -18.72
CA ARG A 762 10.50 -4.82 -17.68
C ARG A 762 10.26 -6.32 -17.54
N LYS A 763 11.33 -7.10 -17.70
CA LYS A 763 11.38 -8.55 -17.59
C LYS A 763 12.41 -8.97 -16.54
N PRO A 764 12.21 -10.10 -15.85
CA PRO A 764 13.18 -10.69 -14.92
C PRO A 764 14.61 -10.80 -15.44
N GLU A 765 14.78 -11.10 -16.73
CA GLU A 765 16.10 -11.28 -17.37
C GLU A 765 17.01 -10.06 -17.28
N PHE A 766 16.45 -8.85 -17.24
CA PHE A 766 17.24 -7.62 -17.16
C PHE A 766 17.86 -7.40 -15.78
N ASP A 767 17.25 -7.92 -14.72
CA ASP A 767 17.76 -7.84 -13.35
C ASP A 767 18.74 -9.00 -13.03
N LEU A 768 18.65 -10.12 -13.76
CA LEU A 768 19.42 -11.34 -13.52
C LEU A 768 20.83 -11.32 -14.15
N GLU A 769 21.10 -10.46 -15.14
CA GLU A 769 22.41 -10.45 -15.84
C GLU A 769 23.59 -9.98 -14.98
N THR A 770 23.38 -9.57 -13.72
CA THR A 770 24.48 -9.14 -12.82
C THR A 770 24.26 -9.51 -11.34
N GLY A 771 23.45 -10.53 -11.06
CA GLY A 771 23.17 -10.98 -9.69
C GLY A 771 24.11 -12.09 -9.21
N TRP A 772 24.79 -11.86 -8.09
CA TRP A 772 25.58 -12.83 -7.27
C TRP A 772 26.82 -13.48 -7.89
N SER A 773 26.74 -14.11 -9.06
CA SER A 773 27.89 -14.81 -9.66
C SER A 773 29.01 -13.86 -10.11
N ALA A 774 28.68 -12.61 -10.47
CA ALA A 774 29.65 -11.55 -10.75
C ALA A 774 30.25 -10.96 -9.46
N LEU A 775 29.44 -10.71 -8.43
CA LEU A 775 29.87 -10.19 -7.13
C LEU A 775 30.80 -11.19 -6.39
N VAL A 776 30.47 -12.48 -6.43
CA VAL A 776 31.31 -13.56 -5.87
C VAL A 776 32.57 -13.76 -6.70
N LYS A 777 32.56 -13.48 -8.01
CA LYS A 777 33.77 -13.48 -8.85
C LYS A 777 34.69 -12.30 -8.57
N GLU A 778 34.15 -11.10 -8.37
CA GLU A 778 34.93 -9.90 -7.99
C GLU A 778 35.55 -10.06 -6.60
N VAL A 779 34.78 -10.49 -5.60
CA VAL A 779 35.28 -10.71 -4.24
C VAL A 779 36.35 -11.83 -4.18
N ASN A 780 36.24 -12.86 -5.03
CA ASN A 780 37.25 -13.91 -5.13
C ASN A 780 38.48 -13.51 -5.98
N GLN A 781 38.34 -12.56 -6.91
CA GLN A 781 39.48 -12.05 -7.69
C GLN A 781 40.34 -11.08 -6.87
N ASP A 782 39.74 -10.28 -6.00
CA ASP A 782 40.50 -9.39 -5.09
C ASP A 782 41.21 -10.15 -3.96
N CYS A 783 40.72 -11.33 -3.58
CA CYS A 783 41.43 -12.22 -2.64
C CYS A 783 42.55 -13.04 -3.31
N ALA A 784 42.67 -13.03 -4.63
CA ALA A 784 43.73 -13.73 -5.37
C ALA A 784 44.93 -12.83 -5.71
N VAL A 785 44.88 -11.54 -5.35
CA VAL A 785 45.96 -10.55 -5.56
C VAL A 785 46.51 -9.99 -4.23
N MET A 786 46.43 -10.77 -3.13
CA MET A 786 47.20 -10.54 -1.90
C MET A 786 48.09 -11.71 -1.55
#